data_AF-A0A973I6Q3-F1
#
_entry.id   AF-A0A973I6Q3-F1
#
_cell.length_a   1.000
_cell.length_b   1.000
_cell.length_c   1.000
_cell.angle_alpha   90.00
_cell.angle_beta   90.00
_cell.angle_gamma   90.00
#
_symmetry.space_group_name_H-M   'P 1'
#
loop_
_entity.id
_entity.type
_entity.pdbx_description
1 polymer ?
#
loop_
_entity_poly.entity_id
_entity_poly.type
_entity_poly.pdbx_seq_one_letter_code
_entity_poly.pdbx_strand_id
1 'polypeptide(L)'
;DLGHIQNVMMEVVSDKTGYPSDMLELGMDMEADLGIDSIKRVEILGAVQEIITDLPELNPEDLAELRTLGEIVEYMQSKVTPTDPTPPGSAAPVPTETVTAPAIDLGHIQKVMIEVVADKTGYPVGMLELGMDMEADLGIDSIKRVEILGAVQEIITDLPELNPEDLAELRTLGEIVSYMQSKVASPAAALGSTASTEVSAAAATFQVADFIPAPSATVAIERLSSVTKIIQDATGANALIVDDGTGAAVALSSQLTKAGWNVTALKPTWVKASSKKAFAKVVKVIEISDVDEDQIKSIVDNGAQLDAVIYMQGANTISGIEYPPASKQGLMLAFILAKLSKVTAAAKVRGAFMVVTRQGGSLGFNDIGLNSTDTSADLVQGGLNGLVKTLSHEWDSVLCRAVDFSAKLAADKVATLVSDELLDANTELSEVGYDTSSTQAKGRLTLVGVATDSYALTAGNSIDADSVFLVSGGAKGVTAHCVIRIAQEHKSKFILLGRSVFSSDEPSWASGINDEAALKKAAMQALIAAGDKPTPVKVMQFIKPIFANREISQTLNAIKAAGGQAEYVASDVTDALSVQAAVNPLIEKFGQVTGIIHGAGVLADKFIEQKTLKDFEAVYSTKIDGLLSMLAVTKQNELKHLVLFSSAAGFYGNPGQSDYSIANDILNKTAYRFKALHPKAQVLSFNWGPWDGGMVTPELKRMFAARGVYIIPLDAGAQLLLSELSATDNRCPQILVGNDLSKDAEGSSVKKPQVSRYPTGLATSKVTKNLQATNNVFLEDHTFNGNKVLPTVCAIAWMSDGATSVYSDYQYIGFEDYQLFKGVIFDGSEASDYTIDLVPAEQSDEQGIVRVKVTISSINDAGKPVFHYGATLLIVKKLMLKGGLAKIKLETSFAAITSEVTPAATALYDNGTLFHGSSLQGISNIVRCDEQGLLLGCQVPAIASVKHGQFPLRSNNIFANDLVYQAMLVWVRKQYGIGSLPTSTAAWTVYREVAIDELFYLELTVVEHNLDQRRGSKVVCDIKLISQDMSLIAQVKSAQVRASKSLNAMFEKK
;
A
#
# COMPACT_ATOMS: atom_id res chain seq x y z
N ASP A 1 -12.90 42.84 17.06
CA ASP A 1 -12.17 43.76 17.96
C ASP A 1 -10.70 43.38 17.96
N LEU A 2 -9.77 44.35 18.01
CA LEU A 2 -8.33 44.07 18.01
C LEU A 2 -7.91 43.35 19.31
N GLY A 3 -8.39 43.85 20.46
CA GLY A 3 -8.06 43.27 21.77
C GLY A 3 -8.54 41.82 21.88
N HIS A 4 -9.75 41.54 21.39
CA HIS A 4 -10.27 40.18 21.33
C HIS A 4 -9.46 39.24 20.41
N ILE A 5 -9.15 39.64 19.17
CA ILE A 5 -8.33 38.80 18.25
C ILE A 5 -6.94 38.54 18.83
N GLN A 6 -6.30 39.56 19.41
CA GLN A 6 -5.02 39.42 20.08
C GLN A 6 -5.10 38.46 21.27
N ASN A 7 -6.08 38.62 22.17
CA ASN A 7 -6.18 37.78 23.36
C ASN A 7 -6.42 36.31 22.99
N VAL A 8 -7.38 36.03 22.09
CA VAL A 8 -7.69 34.66 21.63
C VAL A 8 -6.49 34.03 20.93
N MET A 9 -5.73 34.78 20.11
CA MET A 9 -4.50 34.27 19.51
C MET A 9 -3.48 33.83 20.57
N MET A 10 -3.25 34.66 21.59
CA MET A 10 -2.28 34.38 22.66
C MET A 10 -2.74 33.23 23.57
N GLU A 11 -4.05 33.13 23.81
CA GLU A 11 -4.72 32.07 24.58
C GLU A 11 -4.65 30.72 23.86
N VAL A 12 -5.01 30.65 22.57
CA VAL A 12 -4.92 29.43 21.76
C VAL A 12 -3.47 29.00 21.54
N VAL A 13 -2.54 29.95 21.36
CA VAL A 13 -1.10 29.62 21.33
C VAL A 13 -0.66 29.07 22.69
N SER A 14 -1.08 29.66 23.80
CA SER A 14 -0.76 29.18 25.16
C SER A 14 -1.22 27.75 25.38
N ASP A 15 -2.49 27.44 25.09
CA ASP A 15 -3.08 26.09 25.15
C ASP A 15 -2.32 25.09 24.24
N LYS A 16 -2.29 25.34 22.92
CA LYS A 16 -1.75 24.39 21.94
C LYS A 16 -0.24 24.15 22.14
N THR A 17 0.50 25.09 22.72
CA THR A 17 1.95 24.95 22.95
C THR A 17 2.34 24.56 24.39
N GLY A 18 1.46 24.80 25.37
CA GLY A 18 1.75 24.62 26.80
C GLY A 18 2.68 25.67 27.40
N TYR A 19 2.82 26.84 26.77
CA TYR A 19 3.61 27.96 27.30
C TYR A 19 2.72 28.99 27.99
N PRO A 20 3.06 29.46 29.20
CA PRO A 20 2.31 30.51 29.89
C PRO A 20 2.12 31.78 29.05
N SER A 21 0.93 32.38 29.13
CA SER A 21 0.58 33.58 28.36
C SER A 21 1.41 34.82 28.73
N ASP A 22 2.02 34.86 29.91
CA ASP A 22 2.98 35.90 30.33
C ASP A 22 4.39 35.73 29.73
N MET A 23 4.65 34.59 29.08
CA MET A 23 5.90 34.33 28.33
C MET A 23 5.76 34.53 26.81
N LEU A 24 4.55 34.78 26.30
CA LEU A 24 4.31 35.02 24.88
C LEU A 24 4.39 36.53 24.57
N GLU A 25 5.08 36.90 23.50
CA GLU A 25 5.16 38.28 22.99
C GLU A 25 4.75 38.30 21.51
N LEU A 26 3.97 39.29 21.05
CA LEU A 26 3.52 39.36 19.65
C LEU A 26 4.68 39.36 18.63
N GLY A 27 5.85 39.86 19.02
CA GLY A 27 7.05 39.90 18.18
C GLY A 27 7.83 38.58 18.09
N MET A 28 7.37 37.50 18.72
CA MET A 28 8.03 36.18 18.64
C MET A 28 7.80 35.51 17.29
N ASP A 29 8.87 34.95 16.73
CA ASP A 29 8.81 34.12 15.52
C ASP A 29 8.24 32.74 15.88
N MET A 30 7.19 32.33 15.17
CA MET A 30 6.48 31.07 15.38
C MET A 30 7.40 29.86 15.24
N GLU A 31 8.32 29.85 14.29
CA GLU A 31 9.20 28.71 14.02
C GLU A 31 10.47 28.79 14.87
N ALA A 32 11.08 29.97 14.96
CA ALA A 32 12.39 30.16 15.60
C ALA A 32 12.33 30.36 17.13
N ASP A 33 11.34 31.09 17.65
CA ASP A 33 11.19 31.34 19.10
C ASP A 33 10.25 30.33 19.76
N LEU A 34 9.11 30.02 19.12
CA LEU A 34 8.02 29.19 19.70
C LEU A 34 8.08 27.71 19.29
N GLY A 35 8.66 27.38 18.13
CA GLY A 35 8.77 26.00 17.62
C GLY A 35 7.49 25.41 17.02
N ILE A 36 6.61 26.26 16.51
CA ILE A 36 5.34 25.93 15.85
C ILE A 36 5.61 25.60 14.37
N ASP A 37 5.48 24.32 14.01
CA ASP A 37 5.59 23.85 12.63
C ASP A 37 4.35 24.14 11.77
N SER A 38 4.39 23.78 10.48
CA SER A 38 3.31 24.04 9.52
C SER A 38 2.02 23.25 9.78
N ILE A 39 2.05 22.14 10.52
CA ILE A 39 0.84 21.41 10.94
C ILE A 39 0.24 22.13 12.14
N LYS A 40 1.06 22.39 13.15
CA LYS A 40 0.61 23.00 14.41
C LYS A 40 0.16 24.46 14.26
N ARG A 41 0.70 25.16 13.25
CA ARG A 41 0.20 26.49 12.81
C ARG A 41 -1.25 26.40 12.32
N VAL A 42 -1.61 25.35 11.57
CA VAL A 42 -2.99 25.15 11.09
C VAL A 42 -3.92 24.77 12.23
N GLU A 43 -3.47 23.96 13.20
CA GLU A 43 -4.25 23.64 14.42
C GLU A 43 -4.57 24.89 15.25
N ILE A 44 -3.59 25.78 15.44
CA ILE A 44 -3.75 27.06 16.14
C ILE A 44 -4.72 27.97 15.38
N LEU A 45 -4.55 28.12 14.06
CA LEU A 45 -5.40 28.98 13.24
C LEU A 45 -6.85 28.48 13.16
N GLY A 46 -7.06 27.17 13.07
CA GLY A 46 -8.39 26.55 13.12
C GLY A 46 -9.09 26.81 14.45
N ALA A 47 -8.40 26.61 15.58
CA ALA A 47 -8.96 26.91 16.90
C ALA A 47 -9.27 28.41 17.11
N VAL A 48 -8.47 29.32 16.54
CA VAL A 48 -8.80 30.76 16.54
C VAL A 48 -10.03 31.06 15.68
N GLN A 49 -10.25 30.38 14.56
CA GLN A 49 -11.46 30.51 13.73
C GLN A 49 -12.70 29.88 14.39
N GLU A 50 -12.55 28.78 15.13
CA GLU A 50 -13.63 28.15 15.91
C GLU A 50 -14.11 29.05 17.06
N ILE A 51 -13.19 29.78 17.69
CA ILE A 51 -13.52 30.76 18.76
C ILE A 51 -14.05 32.08 18.15
N ILE A 52 -13.45 32.58 17.08
CA ILE A 52 -13.85 33.81 16.39
C ILE A 52 -14.61 33.46 15.11
N THR A 53 -15.86 33.01 15.28
CA THR A 53 -16.73 32.54 14.17
C THR A 53 -17.04 33.62 13.11
N ASP A 54 -16.86 34.90 13.42
CA ASP A 54 -16.99 36.03 12.48
C ASP A 54 -15.73 36.24 11.59
N LEU A 55 -14.66 35.45 11.78
CA LEU A 55 -13.43 35.58 11.02
C LEU A 55 -13.56 34.94 9.62
N PRO A 56 -13.26 35.64 8.52
CA PRO A 56 -13.33 35.05 7.18
C PRO A 56 -12.29 33.94 6.97
N GLU A 57 -12.58 33.05 6.03
CA GLU A 57 -11.69 31.95 5.60
C GLU A 57 -10.33 32.53 5.12
N LEU A 58 -9.24 32.08 5.74
CA LEU A 58 -7.89 32.63 5.53
C LEU A 58 -7.14 31.80 4.48
N ASN A 59 -6.48 32.46 3.52
CA ASN A 59 -5.74 31.77 2.46
C ASN A 59 -4.45 31.13 3.02
N PRO A 60 -4.23 29.80 2.91
CA PRO A 60 -3.00 29.16 3.36
C PRO A 60 -1.73 29.68 2.69
N GLU A 61 -1.80 30.20 1.46
CA GLU A 61 -0.64 30.78 0.78
C GLU A 61 -0.22 32.13 1.40
N ASP A 62 -1.18 33.04 1.65
CA ASP A 62 -0.91 34.32 2.35
C ASP A 62 -0.27 34.08 3.73
N LEU A 63 -0.75 33.05 4.45
CA LEU A 63 -0.31 32.68 5.81
C LEU A 63 1.07 32.02 5.88
N ALA A 64 1.62 31.59 4.75
CA ALA A 64 2.94 30.95 4.67
C ALA A 64 4.10 31.96 4.74
N GLU A 65 3.88 33.22 4.32
CA GLU A 65 4.92 34.27 4.37
C GLU A 65 5.06 34.93 5.75
N LEU A 66 4.01 34.85 6.58
CA LEU A 66 3.97 35.43 7.93
C LEU A 66 4.79 34.59 8.93
N ARG A 67 5.52 35.25 9.83
CA ARG A 67 6.49 34.59 10.73
C ARG A 67 6.19 34.81 12.20
N THR A 68 5.66 35.96 12.58
CA THR A 68 5.38 36.33 13.97
C THR A 68 3.89 36.25 14.30
N LEU A 69 3.57 36.15 15.58
CA LEU A 69 2.18 36.21 16.05
C LEU A 69 1.51 37.56 15.70
N GLY A 70 2.27 38.66 15.77
CA GLY A 70 1.81 40.00 15.39
C GLY A 70 1.41 40.10 13.91
N GLU A 71 2.23 39.57 12.99
CA GLU A 71 1.93 39.56 11.56
C GLU A 71 0.63 38.79 11.25
N ILE A 72 0.34 37.68 11.96
CA ILE A 72 -0.94 36.97 11.81
C ILE A 72 -2.11 37.81 12.34
N VAL A 73 -1.98 38.44 13.52
CA VAL A 73 -3.04 39.30 14.08
C VAL A 73 -3.34 40.50 13.17
N GLU A 74 -2.31 41.15 12.60
CA GLU A 74 -2.47 42.23 11.61
C GLU A 74 -3.09 41.72 10.30
N TYR A 75 -2.68 40.54 9.81
CA TYR A 75 -3.28 39.92 8.63
C TYR A 75 -4.77 39.58 8.84
N MET A 76 -5.12 38.96 9.98
CA MET A 76 -6.51 38.69 10.37
C MET A 76 -7.33 39.99 10.43
N GLN A 77 -6.79 41.04 11.06
CA GLN A 77 -7.44 42.35 11.12
C GLN A 77 -7.68 42.93 9.72
N SER A 78 -6.76 42.75 8.78
CA SER A 78 -6.88 43.28 7.40
C SER A 78 -8.09 42.73 6.62
N LYS A 79 -8.67 41.60 7.05
CA LYS A 79 -9.81 40.95 6.39
C LYS A 79 -11.16 41.33 7.03
N VAL A 80 -11.19 41.99 8.18
CA VAL A 80 -12.43 42.31 8.92
C VAL A 80 -12.92 43.73 8.57
N THR A 81 -14.20 43.85 8.18
CA THR A 81 -14.83 45.13 7.81
C THR A 81 -15.77 45.64 8.92
N PRO A 82 -15.74 46.92 9.32
CA PRO A 82 -16.65 47.45 10.35
C PRO A 82 -18.12 47.49 9.89
N THR A 83 -19.06 47.26 10.82
CA THR A 83 -20.50 47.50 10.61
C THR A 83 -21.08 48.33 11.76
N ASP A 84 -21.94 49.31 11.43
CA ASP A 84 -22.59 50.21 12.38
C ASP A 84 -23.91 49.60 12.94
N PRO A 85 -24.26 49.82 14.23
CA PRO A 85 -25.42 49.22 14.86
C PRO A 85 -26.74 49.96 14.59
N THR A 86 -27.86 49.23 14.57
CA THR A 86 -29.23 49.81 14.61
C THR A 86 -30.09 49.07 15.67
N PRO A 87 -30.99 49.72 16.44
CA PRO A 87 -31.39 49.21 17.77
C PRO A 87 -32.90 48.79 17.82
N PRO A 88 -33.59 48.60 18.97
CA PRO A 88 -34.10 47.26 19.31
C PRO A 88 -35.63 47.14 19.41
N GLY A 89 -36.16 45.92 19.24
CA GLY A 89 -37.56 45.56 19.52
C GLY A 89 -37.76 45.05 20.96
N SER A 90 -38.87 45.42 21.61
CA SER A 90 -39.12 45.16 23.05
C SER A 90 -40.41 44.39 23.32
N ALA A 91 -40.38 43.47 24.29
CA ALA A 91 -41.55 42.97 25.03
C ALA A 91 -41.15 42.35 26.38
N ALA A 92 -41.92 42.61 27.46
CA ALA A 92 -41.81 42.02 28.80
C ALA A 92 -43.02 42.49 29.67
N PRO A 93 -43.20 42.03 30.93
CA PRO A 93 -43.10 40.68 31.52
C PRO A 93 -44.54 40.17 31.82
N VAL A 94 -45.08 39.61 32.93
CA VAL A 94 -44.79 39.06 34.31
C VAL A 94 -46.09 38.27 34.72
N PRO A 95 -46.24 37.58 35.89
CA PRO A 95 -45.36 36.67 36.65
C PRO A 95 -46.11 35.39 37.17
N THR A 96 -45.43 34.44 37.82
CA THR A 96 -46.00 33.65 38.95
C THR A 96 -44.89 33.08 39.86
N GLU A 97 -45.21 32.80 41.13
CA GLU A 97 -44.24 32.47 42.19
C GLU A 97 -44.12 30.97 42.54
N THR A 98 -43.25 30.65 43.50
CA THR A 98 -42.66 29.33 43.80
C THR A 98 -43.31 28.56 44.95
N VAL A 99 -43.05 27.24 45.01
CA VAL A 99 -43.09 26.42 46.24
C VAL A 99 -41.92 25.42 46.21
N THR A 100 -41.16 25.30 47.30
CA THR A 100 -40.09 24.29 47.55
C THR A 100 -40.65 23.15 48.43
N ALA A 101 -40.02 22.01 48.72
CA ALA A 101 -38.61 21.59 48.82
C ALA A 101 -38.57 20.03 48.77
N PRO A 102 -37.43 19.30 48.95
CA PRO A 102 -36.04 19.73 49.13
C PRO A 102 -35.13 19.38 47.95
N ALA A 103 -33.90 19.93 47.96
CA ALA A 103 -32.83 19.62 47.01
C ALA A 103 -31.49 19.49 47.77
N ILE A 104 -30.49 18.90 47.12
CA ILE A 104 -29.12 18.75 47.65
C ILE A 104 -28.50 20.14 47.92
N ASP A 105 -27.74 20.28 49.01
CA ASP A 105 -27.09 21.54 49.38
C ASP A 105 -26.01 21.95 48.36
N LEU A 106 -26.19 23.12 47.76
CA LEU A 106 -25.25 23.76 46.84
C LEU A 106 -23.85 23.89 47.47
N GLY A 107 -23.77 24.19 48.76
CA GLY A 107 -22.51 24.31 49.49
C GLY A 107 -21.72 23.00 49.57
N HIS A 108 -22.40 21.85 49.49
CA HIS A 108 -21.74 20.55 49.43
C HIS A 108 -21.20 20.25 48.03
N ILE A 109 -22.00 20.46 46.99
CA ILE A 109 -21.60 20.24 45.58
C ILE A 109 -20.41 21.13 45.21
N GLN A 110 -20.48 22.42 45.56
CA GLN A 110 -19.38 23.38 45.37
C GLN A 110 -18.08 22.90 46.04
N LYS A 111 -18.15 22.44 47.29
CA LYS A 111 -16.96 22.02 48.04
C LYS A 111 -16.30 20.80 47.41
N VAL A 112 -17.07 19.77 47.08
CA VAL A 112 -16.55 18.54 46.47
C VAL A 112 -15.95 18.82 45.10
N MET A 113 -16.59 19.65 44.28
CA MET A 113 -16.04 20.08 42.98
C MET A 113 -14.64 20.69 43.13
N ILE A 114 -14.48 21.66 44.03
CA ILE A 114 -13.19 22.33 44.25
C ILE A 114 -12.13 21.38 44.83
N GLU A 115 -12.51 20.47 45.74
CA GLU A 115 -11.58 19.49 46.32
C GLU A 115 -11.12 18.44 45.31
N VAL A 116 -12.01 17.96 44.41
CA VAL A 116 -11.64 17.01 43.33
C VAL A 116 -10.83 17.70 42.23
N VAL A 117 -11.19 18.92 41.83
CA VAL A 117 -10.41 19.69 40.85
C VAL A 117 -8.99 19.93 41.37
N ALA A 118 -8.82 20.31 42.64
CA ALA A 118 -7.49 20.48 43.25
C ALA A 118 -6.63 19.21 43.20
N ASP A 119 -7.20 18.05 43.52
CA ASP A 119 -6.50 16.75 43.49
C ASP A 119 -6.12 16.32 42.06
N LYS A 120 -7.03 16.52 41.09
CA LYS A 120 -6.84 16.14 39.68
C LYS A 120 -5.97 17.10 38.86
N THR A 121 -5.81 18.36 39.29
CA THR A 121 -5.02 19.39 38.57
C THR A 121 -3.72 19.76 39.28
N GLY A 122 -3.63 19.58 40.60
CA GLY A 122 -2.53 20.05 41.43
C GLY A 122 -2.62 21.51 41.88
N TYR A 123 -3.67 22.25 41.55
CA TYR A 123 -3.89 23.60 42.07
C TYR A 123 -4.28 23.58 43.56
N PRO A 124 -3.74 24.47 44.41
CA PRO A 124 -4.18 24.58 45.80
C PRO A 124 -5.66 24.99 45.90
N VAL A 125 -6.44 24.32 46.75
CA VAL A 125 -7.86 24.64 47.02
C VAL A 125 -8.12 26.13 47.27
N GLY A 126 -7.20 26.83 47.94
CA GLY A 126 -7.30 28.27 48.21
C GLY A 126 -6.97 29.20 47.02
N MET A 127 -6.75 28.65 45.83
CA MET A 127 -6.53 29.37 44.57
C MET A 127 -7.61 29.06 43.50
N LEU A 128 -8.62 28.24 43.83
CA LEU A 128 -9.70 27.87 42.92
C LEU A 128 -10.98 28.65 43.25
N GLU A 129 -11.50 29.39 42.28
CA GLU A 129 -12.77 30.12 42.39
C GLU A 129 -13.82 29.58 41.41
N LEU A 130 -15.10 29.64 41.76
CA LEU A 130 -16.18 29.15 40.88
C LEU A 130 -16.30 29.93 39.56
N GLY A 131 -15.79 31.16 39.50
CA GLY A 131 -15.79 31.96 38.27
C GLY A 131 -14.72 31.57 37.25
N MET A 132 -13.82 30.65 37.59
CA MET A 132 -12.71 30.24 36.71
C MET A 132 -13.19 29.31 35.59
N ASP A 133 -12.68 29.57 34.39
CA ASP A 133 -12.86 28.75 33.19
C ASP A 133 -12.02 27.46 33.30
N MET A 134 -12.65 26.32 33.05
CA MET A 134 -12.04 25.00 33.16
C MET A 134 -10.94 24.79 32.13
N GLU A 135 -11.10 25.29 30.90
CA GLU A 135 -10.08 25.20 29.86
C GLU A 135 -9.08 26.35 29.98
N ALA A 136 -9.55 27.60 30.02
CA ALA A 136 -8.68 28.78 29.91
C ALA A 136 -7.91 29.12 31.21
N ASP A 137 -8.54 29.05 32.38
CA ASP A 137 -7.86 29.35 33.67
C ASP A 137 -7.21 28.09 34.28
N LEU A 138 -7.79 26.90 34.05
CA LEU A 138 -7.45 25.68 34.79
C LEU A 138 -6.84 24.53 33.95
N GLY A 139 -6.78 24.63 32.62
CA GLY A 139 -6.13 23.60 31.78
C GLY A 139 -6.75 22.19 31.88
N ILE A 140 -8.05 22.12 32.16
CA ILE A 140 -8.84 20.90 32.27
C ILE A 140 -9.39 20.54 30.88
N ASP A 141 -8.59 19.76 30.15
CA ASP A 141 -9.00 19.18 28.88
C ASP A 141 -10.26 18.28 28.99
N SER A 142 -10.87 17.97 27.85
CA SER A 142 -12.12 17.22 27.77
C SER A 142 -12.04 15.76 28.27
N ILE A 143 -10.84 15.21 28.50
CA ILE A 143 -10.65 13.90 29.13
C ILE A 143 -10.59 14.07 30.66
N LYS A 144 -9.79 15.02 31.16
CA LYS A 144 -9.73 15.36 32.59
C LYS A 144 -11.07 15.84 33.12
N ARG A 145 -11.87 16.57 32.33
CA ARG A 145 -13.24 16.98 32.71
C ARG A 145 -14.11 15.78 33.05
N VAL A 146 -14.04 14.70 32.26
CA VAL A 146 -14.79 13.46 32.52
C VAL A 146 -14.26 12.74 33.76
N GLU A 147 -12.94 12.69 33.98
CA GLU A 147 -12.36 12.11 35.21
C GLU A 147 -12.76 12.87 36.48
N ILE A 148 -12.76 14.21 36.43
CA ILE A 148 -13.18 15.07 37.55
C ILE A 148 -14.67 14.87 37.85
N LEU A 149 -15.52 14.88 36.83
CA LEU A 149 -16.96 14.68 37.00
C LEU A 149 -17.30 13.28 37.53
N GLY A 150 -16.62 12.24 37.04
CA GLY A 150 -16.76 10.88 37.58
C GLY A 150 -16.39 10.81 39.06
N ALA A 151 -15.26 11.39 39.46
CA ALA A 151 -14.85 11.44 40.87
C ALA A 151 -15.81 12.27 41.75
N VAL A 152 -16.41 13.34 41.24
CA VAL A 152 -17.48 14.09 41.95
C VAL A 152 -18.75 13.24 42.11
N GLN A 153 -19.13 12.45 41.09
CA GLN A 153 -20.28 11.53 41.16
C GLN A 153 -20.03 10.34 42.12
N GLU A 154 -18.80 9.82 42.20
CA GLU A 154 -18.43 8.80 43.20
C GLU A 154 -18.54 9.32 44.65
N ILE A 155 -18.30 10.62 44.86
CA ILE A 155 -18.41 11.27 46.18
C ILE A 155 -19.86 11.71 46.48
N ILE A 156 -20.60 12.21 45.50
CA ILE A 156 -22.01 12.65 45.65
C ILE A 156 -22.94 11.68 44.93
N THR A 157 -23.24 10.57 45.61
CA THR A 157 -23.98 9.43 45.06
C THR A 157 -25.47 9.67 44.75
N ASP A 158 -26.05 10.78 45.21
CA ASP A 158 -27.42 11.20 44.89
C ASP A 158 -27.53 12.03 43.59
N LEU A 159 -26.42 12.20 42.84
CA LEU A 159 -26.34 13.11 41.69
C LEU A 159 -26.66 12.35 40.37
N PRO A 160 -27.58 12.87 39.52
CA PRO A 160 -28.00 12.16 38.31
C PRO A 160 -26.91 12.06 37.23
N GLU A 161 -27.05 11.08 36.36
CA GLU A 161 -26.18 10.87 35.19
C GLU A 161 -26.22 12.09 34.25
N LEU A 162 -25.05 12.56 33.81
CA LEU A 162 -24.89 13.83 33.10
C LEU A 162 -24.54 13.57 31.62
N ASN A 163 -25.30 14.16 30.70
CA ASN A 163 -25.03 14.04 29.26
C ASN A 163 -23.70 14.75 28.90
N PRO A 164 -22.74 14.09 28.22
CA PRO A 164 -21.49 14.72 27.79
C PRO A 164 -21.68 15.90 26.82
N GLU A 165 -22.75 15.91 26.01
CA GLU A 165 -23.01 17.01 25.06
C GLU A 165 -23.42 18.30 25.80
N ASP A 166 -24.38 18.21 26.74
CA ASP A 166 -24.76 19.32 27.63
C ASP A 166 -23.56 19.88 28.44
N LEU A 167 -22.51 19.08 28.65
CA LEU A 167 -21.29 19.43 29.41
C LEU A 167 -20.17 20.04 28.55
N ALA A 168 -20.30 20.01 27.22
CA ALA A 168 -19.34 20.63 26.30
C ALA A 168 -19.56 22.15 26.21
N GLU A 169 -20.79 22.63 26.40
CA GLU A 169 -21.14 24.06 26.32
C GLU A 169 -20.80 24.84 27.61
N LEU A 170 -20.58 24.16 28.74
CA LEU A 170 -20.29 24.78 30.04
C LEU A 170 -18.78 25.03 30.19
N ARG A 171 -18.41 26.25 30.59
CA ARG A 171 -17.01 26.70 30.61
C ARG A 171 -16.45 26.82 32.02
N THR A 172 -17.21 27.33 32.97
CA THR A 172 -16.73 27.59 34.33
C THR A 172 -17.12 26.50 35.33
N LEU A 173 -16.36 26.40 36.43
CA LEU A 173 -16.71 25.51 37.56
C LEU A 173 -18.10 25.85 38.15
N GLY A 174 -18.46 27.13 38.19
CA GLY A 174 -19.75 27.61 38.67
C GLY A 174 -20.92 27.23 37.75
N GLU A 175 -20.71 27.19 36.44
CA GLU A 175 -21.70 26.71 35.47
C GLU A 175 -21.95 25.21 35.62
N ILE A 176 -20.90 24.38 35.79
CA ILE A 176 -21.08 22.96 36.09
C ILE A 176 -21.84 22.75 37.41
N VAL A 177 -21.46 23.43 38.49
CA VAL A 177 -22.17 23.32 39.79
C VAL A 177 -23.63 23.75 39.68
N SER A 178 -23.93 24.78 38.89
CA SER A 178 -25.30 25.25 38.63
C SER A 178 -26.10 24.26 37.75
N TYR A 179 -25.45 23.67 36.75
CA TYR A 179 -26.03 22.65 35.88
C TYR A 179 -26.35 21.36 36.65
N MET A 180 -25.43 20.88 37.49
CA MET A 180 -25.67 19.78 38.43
C MET A 180 -26.88 20.06 39.33
N GLN A 181 -26.97 21.27 39.90
CA GLN A 181 -28.14 21.69 40.69
C GLN A 181 -29.44 21.68 39.87
N SER A 182 -29.41 22.10 38.60
CA SER A 182 -30.59 22.12 37.73
C SER A 182 -31.17 20.71 37.47
N LYS A 183 -30.30 19.70 37.31
CA LYS A 183 -30.69 18.30 37.08
C LYS A 183 -31.23 17.64 38.36
N VAL A 184 -30.77 18.08 39.55
CA VAL A 184 -31.31 17.67 40.86
C VAL A 184 -32.71 18.25 41.13
N ALA A 185 -33.13 19.30 40.41
CA ALA A 185 -34.35 20.06 40.70
C ALA A 185 -35.62 19.65 39.91
N SER A 186 -35.60 18.57 39.11
CA SER A 186 -36.72 18.18 38.24
C SER A 186 -37.27 16.76 38.54
N PRO A 187 -38.60 16.57 38.71
CA PRO A 187 -39.20 15.24 38.92
C PRO A 187 -39.35 14.44 37.61
N ALA A 188 -39.22 13.11 37.71
CA ALA A 188 -38.99 12.23 36.55
C ALA A 188 -40.22 11.48 36.00
N ALA A 189 -40.13 11.10 34.72
CA ALA A 189 -40.80 9.97 34.07
C ALA A 189 -39.88 9.46 32.92
N ALA A 190 -39.37 8.23 32.85
CA ALA A 190 -40.03 6.91 32.83
C ALA A 190 -40.79 6.66 31.51
N LEU A 191 -40.57 5.59 30.70
CA LEU A 191 -39.77 4.34 30.82
C LEU A 191 -39.11 4.00 29.45
N GLY A 192 -38.11 3.10 29.30
CA GLY A 192 -37.34 2.29 30.27
C GLY A 192 -36.90 0.92 29.69
N SER A 193 -36.30 0.07 30.54
CA SER A 193 -36.02 -1.37 30.34
C SER A 193 -34.96 -1.83 29.33
N THR A 194 -33.73 -2.06 29.81
CA THR A 194 -32.88 -3.21 29.43
C THR A 194 -32.54 -4.04 30.67
N ALA A 195 -32.19 -5.33 30.48
CA ALA A 195 -32.21 -6.32 31.55
C ALA A 195 -30.94 -6.37 32.41
N SER A 196 -31.13 -6.66 33.70
CA SER A 196 -30.06 -6.91 34.67
C SER A 196 -29.28 -8.19 34.36
N THR A 197 -27.96 -8.13 34.36
CA THR A 197 -27.08 -9.31 34.47
C THR A 197 -26.13 -9.08 35.64
N GLU A 198 -26.28 -9.85 36.73
CA GLU A 198 -25.42 -9.72 37.90
C GLU A 198 -24.03 -10.31 37.62
N VAL A 199 -22.96 -9.56 37.95
CA VAL A 199 -21.62 -10.13 38.15
C VAL A 199 -21.14 -9.72 39.53
N SER A 200 -20.99 -10.71 40.41
CA SER A 200 -20.51 -10.54 41.78
C SER A 200 -19.11 -9.94 41.80
N ALA A 201 -18.90 -8.94 42.67
CA ALA A 201 -17.56 -8.47 42.99
C ALA A 201 -16.75 -9.60 43.68
N ALA A 202 -15.87 -10.23 42.92
CA ALA A 202 -14.83 -11.13 43.40
C ALA A 202 -13.47 -10.44 43.22
N ALA A 203 -12.52 -10.72 44.13
CA ALA A 203 -11.26 -9.99 44.19
C ALA A 203 -10.49 -10.01 42.85
N ALA A 204 -10.05 -8.83 42.41
CA ALA A 204 -9.36 -8.63 41.15
C ALA A 204 -7.95 -9.28 41.15
N THR A 205 -7.90 -10.57 40.82
CA THR A 205 -6.71 -11.15 40.20
C THR A 205 -6.51 -10.47 38.85
N PHE A 206 -5.31 -9.92 38.60
CA PHE A 206 -4.94 -9.41 37.29
C PHE A 206 -5.19 -10.48 36.22
N GLN A 207 -6.17 -10.28 35.35
CA GLN A 207 -6.25 -11.02 34.11
C GLN A 207 -5.13 -10.53 33.20
N VAL A 208 -4.33 -11.48 32.69
CA VAL A 208 -3.38 -11.19 31.62
C VAL A 208 -4.21 -10.82 30.40
N ALA A 209 -3.98 -9.64 29.81
CA ALA A 209 -4.66 -9.25 28.59
C ALA A 209 -4.30 -10.24 27.47
N ASP A 210 -5.31 -10.74 26.75
CA ASP A 210 -5.10 -11.76 25.71
C ASP A 210 -4.14 -11.24 24.63
N PHE A 211 -3.13 -12.04 24.29
CA PHE A 211 -2.14 -11.69 23.28
C PHE A 211 -2.78 -11.70 21.88
N ILE A 212 -2.97 -10.51 21.30
CA ILE A 212 -3.47 -10.35 19.94
C ILE A 212 -2.28 -10.38 18.97
N PRO A 213 -2.15 -11.40 18.10
CA PRO A 213 -1.08 -11.47 17.10
C PRO A 213 -1.26 -10.38 16.02
N ALA A 214 -0.18 -9.68 15.69
CA ALA A 214 -0.15 -8.75 14.56
C ALA A 214 -0.17 -9.52 13.21
N PRO A 215 -1.00 -9.12 12.22
CA PRO A 215 -1.03 -9.76 10.90
C PRO A 215 0.31 -9.63 10.15
N SER A 216 0.63 -10.66 9.37
CA SER A 216 1.84 -10.74 8.55
C SER A 216 1.59 -11.27 7.13
N ALA A 217 2.50 -10.96 6.21
CA ALA A 217 2.52 -11.52 4.87
C ALA A 217 3.96 -11.66 4.35
N THR A 218 4.23 -12.69 3.56
CA THR A 218 5.46 -12.79 2.76
C THR A 218 5.23 -12.23 1.36
N VAL A 219 6.26 -11.65 0.73
CA VAL A 219 6.17 -11.21 -0.67
C VAL A 219 6.28 -12.39 -1.62
N ALA A 220 5.47 -12.41 -2.68
CA ALA A 220 5.49 -13.40 -3.75
C ALA A 220 5.29 -12.74 -5.14
N ILE A 221 5.59 -13.49 -6.20
CA ILE A 221 5.38 -13.08 -7.60
C ILE A 221 3.93 -13.32 -8.02
N GLU A 222 3.28 -12.30 -8.59
CA GLU A 222 2.05 -12.44 -9.38
C GLU A 222 2.37 -12.33 -10.88
N ARG A 223 1.84 -13.25 -11.70
CA ARG A 223 1.98 -13.20 -13.17
C ARG A 223 0.83 -12.38 -13.77
N LEU A 224 1.19 -11.47 -14.68
CA LEU A 224 0.27 -10.51 -15.29
C LEU A 224 -0.09 -10.90 -16.73
N SER A 225 -1.21 -10.37 -17.23
CA SER A 225 -1.59 -10.48 -18.64
C SER A 225 -0.68 -9.64 -19.54
N SER A 226 -0.72 -9.88 -20.85
CA SER A 226 -0.10 -8.98 -21.82
C SER A 226 -0.72 -7.57 -21.75
N VAL A 227 0.06 -6.53 -21.99
CA VAL A 227 -0.38 -5.13 -21.93
C VAL A 227 -1.65 -4.89 -22.77
N THR A 228 -2.64 -4.19 -22.20
CA THR A 228 -3.86 -3.76 -22.89
C THR A 228 -3.64 -2.32 -23.36
N LYS A 229 -3.24 -2.09 -24.61
CA LYS A 229 -2.79 -0.75 -25.05
C LYS A 229 -3.95 0.18 -25.39
N ILE A 230 -4.00 1.35 -24.75
CA ILE A 230 -4.92 2.44 -25.11
C ILE A 230 -4.60 3.00 -26.50
N ILE A 231 -5.60 3.56 -27.17
CA ILE A 231 -5.41 4.36 -28.37
C ILE A 231 -5.46 5.85 -27.99
N GLN A 232 -4.41 6.59 -28.32
CA GLN A 232 -4.31 8.05 -28.18
C GLN A 232 -3.46 8.64 -29.32
N ASP A 233 -3.74 9.87 -29.72
CA ASP A 233 -2.89 10.64 -30.65
C ASP A 233 -1.86 11.43 -29.83
N ALA A 234 -0.57 11.17 -30.07
CA ALA A 234 0.52 11.84 -29.38
C ALA A 234 1.17 12.97 -30.20
N THR A 235 0.54 13.41 -31.30
CA THR A 235 1.05 14.46 -32.19
C THR A 235 1.32 15.76 -31.43
N GLY A 236 2.61 16.06 -31.23
CA GLY A 236 3.07 17.23 -30.49
C GLY A 236 2.98 17.12 -28.96
N ALA A 237 2.71 15.93 -28.40
CA ALA A 237 2.95 15.65 -26.99
C ALA A 237 4.45 15.65 -26.68
N ASN A 238 4.84 16.04 -25.46
CA ASN A 238 6.25 16.24 -25.11
C ASN A 238 6.74 15.18 -24.11
N ALA A 239 7.79 14.45 -24.47
CA ALA A 239 8.44 13.45 -23.63
C ALA A 239 9.87 13.87 -23.26
N LEU A 240 10.24 13.72 -21.98
CA LEU A 240 11.60 13.79 -21.49
C LEU A 240 12.10 12.36 -21.18
N ILE A 241 13.26 11.98 -21.72
CA ILE A 241 13.87 10.67 -21.48
C ILE A 241 15.26 10.87 -20.87
N VAL A 242 15.63 10.10 -19.83
CA VAL A 242 17.01 10.04 -19.34
C VAL A 242 17.73 8.85 -20.00
N ASP A 243 18.92 9.08 -20.56
CA ASP A 243 19.70 8.05 -21.28
C ASP A 243 20.35 7.04 -20.33
N ASP A 244 20.12 5.74 -20.58
CA ASP A 244 20.73 4.63 -19.85
C ASP A 244 22.12 4.22 -20.40
N GLY A 245 22.55 4.83 -21.50
CA GLY A 245 23.82 4.52 -22.16
C GLY A 245 23.85 3.15 -22.86
N THR A 246 22.81 2.31 -22.73
CA THR A 246 22.66 1.07 -23.52
C THR A 246 22.04 1.36 -24.90
N GLY A 247 21.66 2.60 -25.16
CA GLY A 247 20.96 3.00 -26.38
C GLY A 247 19.52 2.49 -26.44
N ALA A 248 18.93 2.11 -25.29
CA ALA A 248 17.50 1.82 -25.22
C ALA A 248 16.70 3.14 -25.29
N ALA A 249 17.17 4.21 -24.62
CA ALA A 249 16.64 5.56 -24.78
C ALA A 249 16.69 6.07 -26.24
N VAL A 250 17.75 5.74 -26.98
CA VAL A 250 17.87 6.06 -28.42
C VAL A 250 16.84 5.30 -29.27
N ALA A 251 16.58 4.03 -28.95
CA ALA A 251 15.55 3.25 -29.63
C ALA A 251 14.14 3.74 -29.27
N LEU A 252 13.89 4.05 -27.99
CA LEU A 252 12.60 4.54 -27.48
C LEU A 252 12.25 5.92 -28.04
N SER A 253 13.17 6.89 -27.99
CA SER A 253 13.00 8.19 -28.65
C SER A 253 12.69 8.06 -30.15
N SER A 254 13.32 7.09 -30.83
CA SER A 254 13.05 6.78 -32.24
C SER A 254 11.70 6.11 -32.49
N GLN A 255 11.07 5.48 -31.49
CA GLN A 255 9.71 4.95 -31.55
C GLN A 255 8.68 6.06 -31.24
N LEU A 256 8.88 6.79 -30.14
CA LEU A 256 8.00 7.89 -29.74
C LEU A 256 7.93 9.01 -30.79
N THR A 257 9.06 9.40 -31.40
CA THR A 257 9.08 10.39 -32.50
C THR A 257 8.25 9.92 -33.70
N LYS A 258 8.21 8.62 -34.01
CA LYS A 258 7.37 8.06 -35.09
C LYS A 258 5.88 8.04 -34.73
N ALA A 259 5.56 8.01 -33.44
CA ALA A 259 4.20 8.12 -32.91
C ALA A 259 3.74 9.58 -32.68
N GLY A 260 4.53 10.58 -33.10
CA GLY A 260 4.16 12.00 -33.07
C GLY A 260 4.73 12.81 -31.90
N TRP A 261 5.43 12.19 -30.95
CA TRP A 261 5.99 12.87 -29.78
C TRP A 261 7.19 13.77 -30.13
N ASN A 262 7.24 14.94 -29.50
CA ASN A 262 8.47 15.73 -29.36
C ASN A 262 9.31 15.11 -28.23
N VAL A 263 10.58 14.77 -28.49
CA VAL A 263 11.44 14.14 -27.48
C VAL A 263 12.63 15.02 -27.11
N THR A 264 12.80 15.25 -25.81
CA THR A 264 14.02 15.77 -25.20
C THR A 264 14.74 14.63 -24.47
N ALA A 265 16.05 14.51 -24.62
CA ALA A 265 16.87 13.51 -23.96
C ALA A 265 17.87 14.18 -23.01
N LEU A 266 17.84 13.80 -21.73
CA LEU A 266 18.89 14.13 -20.77
C LEU A 266 19.94 13.04 -20.78
N LYS A 267 21.22 13.43 -20.82
CA LYS A 267 22.36 12.52 -20.84
C LYS A 267 23.28 12.83 -19.64
N PRO A 268 23.20 12.05 -18.55
CA PRO A 268 24.08 12.26 -17.41
C PRO A 268 25.51 11.81 -17.72
N THR A 269 26.52 12.62 -17.39
CA THR A 269 27.94 12.29 -17.64
C THR A 269 28.41 11.07 -16.83
N TRP A 270 27.77 10.79 -15.70
CA TRP A 270 28.07 9.64 -14.84
C TRP A 270 27.51 8.31 -15.35
N VAL A 271 26.64 8.31 -16.36
CA VAL A 271 26.11 7.09 -16.98
C VAL A 271 27.08 6.56 -18.03
N LYS A 272 27.59 5.34 -17.80
CA LYS A 272 28.59 4.71 -18.68
C LYS A 272 27.95 4.18 -19.97
N ALA A 273 28.15 4.90 -21.07
CA ALA A 273 27.74 4.45 -22.40
C ALA A 273 28.38 3.09 -22.77
N SER A 274 27.52 2.11 -23.06
CA SER A 274 27.89 0.79 -23.60
C SER A 274 27.53 0.64 -25.08
N SER A 275 26.69 1.52 -25.61
CA SER A 275 26.23 1.54 -26.99
C SER A 275 26.89 2.62 -27.84
N LYS A 276 26.88 2.42 -29.16
CA LYS A 276 27.27 3.42 -30.17
C LYS A 276 26.08 3.99 -30.95
N LYS A 277 24.85 3.65 -30.57
CA LYS A 277 23.64 4.29 -31.12
C LYS A 277 23.61 5.76 -30.69
N ALA A 278 23.24 6.65 -31.60
CA ALA A 278 23.10 8.09 -31.34
C ALA A 278 21.66 8.55 -31.60
N PHE A 279 21.19 9.51 -30.82
CA PHE A 279 19.87 10.12 -31.00
C PHE A 279 19.71 10.74 -32.38
N ALA A 280 18.50 10.68 -32.95
CA ALA A 280 18.19 11.34 -34.21
C ALA A 280 18.24 12.87 -34.06
N LYS A 281 18.63 13.59 -35.13
CA LYS A 281 18.83 15.06 -35.13
C LYS A 281 17.60 15.90 -34.72
N VAL A 282 16.42 15.31 -34.64
CA VAL A 282 15.16 15.93 -34.19
C VAL A 282 14.97 15.88 -32.67
N VAL A 283 15.71 15.01 -31.97
CA VAL A 283 15.68 14.90 -30.51
C VAL A 283 16.57 15.98 -29.90
N LYS A 284 16.04 16.80 -28.97
CA LYS A 284 16.82 17.78 -28.21
C LYS A 284 17.65 17.04 -27.16
N VAL A 285 18.94 16.86 -27.39
CA VAL A 285 19.84 16.22 -26.40
C VAL A 285 20.49 17.30 -25.51
N ILE A 286 20.46 17.08 -24.19
CA ILE A 286 21.06 17.95 -23.17
C ILE A 286 21.97 17.08 -22.30
N GLU A 287 23.22 17.49 -22.11
CA GLU A 287 24.17 16.80 -21.24
C GLU A 287 24.19 17.48 -19.86
N ILE A 288 24.21 16.68 -18.79
CA ILE A 288 24.19 17.16 -17.40
C ILE A 288 25.35 16.52 -16.61
N SER A 289 26.10 17.35 -15.90
CA SER A 289 27.34 16.98 -15.19
C SER A 289 27.11 16.43 -13.78
N ASP A 290 26.02 16.87 -13.17
CA ASP A 290 25.70 16.79 -11.76
C ASP A 290 24.17 16.90 -11.56
N VAL A 291 23.70 16.85 -10.30
CA VAL A 291 22.27 16.97 -9.95
C VAL A 291 22.03 18.34 -9.32
N ASP A 292 22.08 19.38 -10.15
CA ASP A 292 21.79 20.75 -9.77
C ASP A 292 20.31 21.07 -9.99
N GLU A 293 19.59 21.47 -8.92
CA GLU A 293 18.14 21.66 -8.98
C GLU A 293 17.74 22.84 -9.87
N ASP A 294 18.51 23.94 -9.86
CA ASP A 294 18.26 25.12 -10.69
C ASP A 294 18.54 24.85 -12.18
N GLN A 295 19.56 24.07 -12.52
CA GLN A 295 19.82 23.59 -13.87
C GLN A 295 18.68 22.72 -14.39
N ILE A 296 18.23 21.73 -13.60
CA ILE A 296 17.13 20.84 -14.00
C ILE A 296 15.82 21.63 -14.11
N LYS A 297 15.54 22.55 -13.18
CA LYS A 297 14.40 23.46 -13.22
C LYS A 297 14.44 24.34 -14.47
N SER A 298 15.59 24.91 -14.80
CA SER A 298 15.80 25.69 -16.03
C SER A 298 15.59 24.86 -17.29
N ILE A 299 16.00 23.58 -17.31
CA ILE A 299 15.77 22.67 -18.44
C ILE A 299 14.28 22.38 -18.64
N VAL A 300 13.51 22.21 -17.56
CA VAL A 300 12.06 21.94 -17.61
C VAL A 300 11.27 23.21 -17.93
N ASP A 301 11.53 24.34 -17.25
CA ASP A 301 10.80 25.60 -17.44
C ASP A 301 11.08 26.27 -18.80
N ASN A 302 12.27 26.04 -19.41
CA ASN A 302 12.55 26.39 -20.81
C ASN A 302 12.13 25.28 -21.81
N GLY A 303 11.42 24.26 -21.35
CA GLY A 303 10.77 23.25 -22.16
C GLY A 303 9.38 23.68 -22.64
N ALA A 304 8.75 22.82 -23.43
CA ALA A 304 7.29 22.81 -23.51
C ALA A 304 6.75 21.90 -22.38
N GLN A 305 5.53 22.18 -21.88
CA GLN A 305 4.85 21.36 -20.86
C GLN A 305 5.01 19.87 -21.17
N LEU A 306 5.55 19.11 -20.22
CA LEU A 306 5.79 17.69 -20.37
C LEU A 306 4.49 16.91 -20.21
N ASP A 307 4.22 16.02 -21.15
CA ASP A 307 3.17 15.01 -21.02
C ASP A 307 3.75 13.68 -20.48
N ALA A 308 5.05 13.41 -20.66
CA ALA A 308 5.72 12.23 -20.11
C ALA A 308 7.16 12.47 -19.65
N VAL A 309 7.56 11.80 -18.56
CA VAL A 309 8.96 11.59 -18.15
C VAL A 309 9.26 10.10 -18.10
N ILE A 310 10.39 9.70 -18.69
CA ILE A 310 10.88 8.31 -18.72
C ILE A 310 12.35 8.29 -18.27
N TYR A 311 12.58 8.03 -16.99
CA TYR A 311 13.93 7.83 -16.45
C TYR A 311 14.40 6.41 -16.77
N MET A 312 15.56 6.24 -17.40
CA MET A 312 16.13 4.91 -17.68
C MET A 312 17.44 4.70 -16.91
N GLN A 313 17.46 3.70 -16.01
CA GLN A 313 18.64 3.39 -15.20
C GLN A 313 19.72 2.68 -16.03
N GLY A 314 20.96 3.16 -15.91
CA GLY A 314 22.14 2.55 -16.50
C GLY A 314 22.37 1.11 -16.04
N ALA A 315 22.81 0.25 -16.96
CA ALA A 315 23.10 -1.16 -16.70
C ALA A 315 24.43 -1.36 -15.95
N ASN A 316 24.46 -0.98 -14.68
CA ASN A 316 25.60 -1.15 -13.77
C ASN A 316 25.79 -2.61 -13.36
N THR A 317 27.02 -2.95 -12.95
CA THR A 317 27.38 -4.28 -12.40
C THR A 317 28.19 -4.08 -11.12
N ILE A 318 27.57 -4.33 -9.97
CA ILE A 318 28.06 -4.03 -8.63
C ILE A 318 28.16 -5.34 -7.83
N SER A 319 29.31 -5.62 -7.25
CA SER A 319 29.55 -6.85 -6.49
C SER A 319 29.26 -6.64 -5.01
N GLY A 320 28.56 -7.57 -4.36
CA GLY A 320 28.31 -7.49 -2.91
C GLY A 320 27.21 -6.47 -2.55
N ILE A 321 27.32 -5.93 -1.34
CA ILE A 321 26.44 -4.88 -0.81
C ILE A 321 27.18 -3.54 -0.85
N GLU A 322 27.04 -2.83 -1.97
CA GLU A 322 27.65 -1.53 -2.21
C GLU A 322 26.61 -0.58 -2.81
N TYR A 323 26.72 0.72 -2.49
CA TYR A 323 25.81 1.77 -2.98
C TYR A 323 26.63 2.85 -3.70
N PRO A 324 26.80 2.77 -5.04
CA PRO A 324 27.72 3.65 -5.75
C PRO A 324 27.23 5.11 -5.74
N PRO A 325 28.10 6.12 -5.50
CA PRO A 325 27.70 7.53 -5.53
C PRO A 325 27.06 7.98 -6.85
N ALA A 326 27.54 7.46 -7.99
CA ALA A 326 26.93 7.71 -9.31
C ALA A 326 25.50 7.16 -9.42
N SER A 327 25.18 6.07 -8.72
CA SER A 327 23.83 5.50 -8.66
C SER A 327 22.92 6.32 -7.74
N LYS A 328 23.46 6.86 -6.64
CA LYS A 328 22.78 7.84 -5.78
C LYS A 328 22.46 9.13 -6.55
N GLN A 329 23.40 9.63 -7.37
CA GLN A 329 23.16 10.77 -8.28
C GLN A 329 22.05 10.48 -9.30
N GLY A 330 22.02 9.29 -9.92
CA GLY A 330 20.92 8.90 -10.82
C GLY A 330 19.55 8.89 -10.13
N LEU A 331 19.48 8.36 -8.91
CA LEU A 331 18.28 8.34 -8.08
C LEU A 331 17.83 9.75 -7.65
N MET A 332 18.77 10.63 -7.28
CA MET A 332 18.50 12.05 -7.00
C MET A 332 17.98 12.80 -8.24
N LEU A 333 18.51 12.51 -9.43
CA LEU A 333 17.99 13.05 -10.69
C LEU A 333 16.55 12.60 -10.94
N ALA A 334 16.21 11.33 -10.71
CA ALA A 334 14.83 10.85 -10.81
C ALA A 334 13.88 11.54 -9.81
N PHE A 335 14.34 11.76 -8.59
CA PHE A 335 13.61 12.48 -7.53
C PHE A 335 13.34 13.95 -7.90
N ILE A 336 14.34 14.66 -8.40
CA ILE A 336 14.21 16.06 -8.83
C ILE A 336 13.39 16.20 -10.12
N LEU A 337 13.49 15.25 -11.06
CA LEU A 337 12.59 15.20 -12.20
C LEU A 337 11.15 14.94 -11.78
N ALA A 338 10.89 14.12 -10.75
CA ALA A 338 9.55 13.96 -10.21
C ALA A 338 9.02 15.30 -9.67
N LYS A 339 9.77 15.92 -8.74
CA LYS A 339 9.46 17.24 -8.15
C LYS A 339 9.14 18.34 -9.18
N LEU A 340 9.93 18.43 -10.26
CA LEU A 340 9.92 19.60 -11.15
C LEU A 340 9.16 19.41 -12.47
N SER A 341 8.90 18.17 -12.91
CA SER A 341 8.43 17.91 -14.29
C SER A 341 7.01 18.37 -14.63
N LYS A 342 6.15 18.59 -13.62
CA LYS A 342 4.75 19.04 -13.77
C LYS A 342 3.92 18.14 -14.70
N VAL A 343 4.23 16.85 -14.83
CA VAL A 343 3.47 15.89 -15.67
C VAL A 343 2.02 15.69 -15.21
N THR A 344 1.70 16.11 -13.99
CA THR A 344 0.32 16.26 -13.48
C THR A 344 -0.54 17.22 -14.30
N ALA A 345 0.08 18.17 -15.02
CA ALA A 345 -0.55 19.13 -15.94
C ALA A 345 -0.47 18.70 -17.43
N ALA A 346 -0.22 17.41 -17.71
CA ALA A 346 -0.32 16.84 -19.05
C ALA A 346 -1.74 17.01 -19.62
N ALA A 347 -1.84 17.32 -20.92
CA ALA A 347 -3.13 17.71 -21.52
C ALA A 347 -3.35 17.19 -22.95
N LYS A 348 -2.33 16.67 -23.63
CA LYS A 348 -2.46 16.16 -25.01
C LYS A 348 -2.69 14.65 -25.05
N VAL A 349 -2.08 13.96 -24.10
CA VAL A 349 -2.12 12.51 -23.86
C VAL A 349 -2.20 12.27 -22.36
N ARG A 350 -2.42 11.03 -21.94
CA ARG A 350 -2.34 10.68 -20.51
C ARG A 350 -0.94 11.04 -19.97
N GLY A 351 -0.90 11.82 -18.89
CA GLY A 351 0.33 12.15 -18.17
C GLY A 351 1.05 10.89 -17.69
N ALA A 352 2.38 10.84 -17.79
CA ALA A 352 3.15 9.66 -17.39
C ALA A 352 4.48 9.99 -16.69
N PHE A 353 4.80 9.22 -15.65
CA PHE A 353 6.11 9.18 -15.02
C PHE A 353 6.58 7.73 -14.87
N MET A 354 7.57 7.37 -15.69
CA MET A 354 8.08 6.01 -15.75
C MET A 354 9.55 5.95 -15.33
N VAL A 355 9.91 4.91 -14.59
CA VAL A 355 11.30 4.53 -14.30
C VAL A 355 11.57 3.14 -14.87
N VAL A 356 12.75 2.94 -15.46
CA VAL A 356 13.16 1.66 -16.03
C VAL A 356 14.36 1.13 -15.28
N THR A 357 14.23 -0.05 -14.65
CA THR A 357 15.29 -0.67 -13.84
C THR A 357 15.89 -1.91 -14.49
N ARG A 358 17.07 -2.29 -13.98
CA ARG A 358 17.94 -3.38 -14.44
C ARG A 358 18.24 -4.36 -13.29
N GLN A 359 17.20 -4.84 -12.61
CA GLN A 359 17.26 -5.74 -11.45
C GLN A 359 17.09 -7.23 -11.83
N GLY A 360 16.92 -7.55 -13.11
CA GLY A 360 16.90 -8.92 -13.64
C GLY A 360 15.65 -9.27 -14.44
N GLY A 361 14.56 -8.51 -14.29
CA GLY A 361 13.22 -8.82 -14.79
C GLY A 361 12.27 -9.33 -13.70
N SER A 362 12.75 -9.50 -12.47
CA SER A 362 12.00 -9.96 -11.30
C SER A 362 11.79 -8.88 -10.22
N LEU A 363 11.97 -7.58 -10.54
CA LEU A 363 11.83 -6.47 -9.58
C LEU A 363 12.80 -6.58 -8.37
N GLY A 364 13.95 -7.23 -8.59
CA GLY A 364 14.93 -7.54 -7.55
C GLY A 364 14.50 -8.62 -6.54
N PHE A 365 13.30 -9.20 -6.71
CA PHE A 365 12.83 -10.33 -5.92
C PHE A 365 13.53 -11.63 -6.34
N ASN A 366 13.74 -12.52 -5.36
CA ASN A 366 14.20 -13.88 -5.59
C ASN A 366 13.44 -14.87 -4.71
N ASP A 367 12.79 -15.85 -5.34
CA ASP A 367 12.13 -16.96 -4.66
C ASP A 367 13.16 -17.98 -4.13
N ILE A 368 12.95 -18.50 -2.91
CA ILE A 368 13.92 -19.34 -2.22
C ILE A 368 13.81 -20.79 -2.71
N GLY A 369 14.58 -21.06 -3.76
CA GLY A 369 14.64 -22.34 -4.48
C GLY A 369 14.84 -22.15 -5.99
N LEU A 370 14.47 -20.98 -6.52
CA LEU A 370 14.64 -20.62 -7.92
C LEU A 370 15.90 -19.76 -8.10
N ASN A 371 17.03 -20.41 -8.39
CA ASN A 371 18.34 -19.77 -8.61
C ASN A 371 18.32 -18.76 -9.79
N SER A 372 17.87 -17.53 -9.51
CA SER A 372 17.54 -16.52 -10.51
C SER A 372 17.99 -15.10 -10.15
N THR A 373 18.48 -14.88 -8.92
CA THR A 373 18.94 -13.56 -8.44
C THR A 373 20.02 -12.98 -9.34
N ASP A 374 19.85 -11.74 -9.80
CA ASP A 374 20.99 -10.95 -10.25
C ASP A 374 21.71 -10.34 -9.04
N THR A 375 22.61 -11.14 -8.45
CA THR A 375 23.50 -10.71 -7.35
C THR A 375 24.50 -9.63 -7.77
N SER A 376 24.49 -9.20 -9.05
CA SER A 376 25.39 -8.20 -9.62
C SER A 376 24.70 -6.92 -10.12
N ALA A 377 23.37 -6.86 -10.11
CA ALA A 377 22.62 -5.64 -10.44
C ALA A 377 22.98 -4.45 -9.51
N ASP A 378 22.57 -3.23 -9.85
CA ASP A 378 22.59 -2.12 -8.90
C ASP A 378 21.57 -2.35 -7.77
N LEU A 379 21.88 -1.95 -6.53
CA LEU A 379 20.91 -1.96 -5.42
C LEU A 379 20.15 -0.63 -5.29
N VAL A 380 20.81 0.49 -5.61
CA VAL A 380 20.25 1.85 -5.41
C VAL A 380 19.03 2.08 -6.31
N GLN A 381 19.02 1.44 -7.49
CA GLN A 381 17.88 1.46 -8.41
C GLN A 381 16.58 0.88 -7.81
N GLY A 382 16.65 0.04 -6.77
CA GLY A 382 15.46 -0.45 -6.07
C GLY A 382 14.61 0.68 -5.49
N GLY A 383 15.25 1.80 -5.14
CA GLY A 383 14.57 3.00 -4.65
C GLY A 383 13.69 3.68 -5.71
N LEU A 384 13.98 3.51 -7.01
CA LEU A 384 13.15 4.06 -8.09
C LEU A 384 11.73 3.45 -8.04
N ASN A 385 11.59 2.19 -7.61
CA ASN A 385 10.30 1.56 -7.39
C ASN A 385 9.57 2.24 -6.23
N GLY A 386 10.25 2.44 -5.08
CA GLY A 386 9.72 3.16 -3.91
C GLY A 386 9.27 4.60 -4.21
N LEU A 387 10.00 5.31 -5.07
CA LEU A 387 9.61 6.62 -5.59
C LEU A 387 8.29 6.52 -6.35
N VAL A 388 8.23 5.71 -7.40
CA VAL A 388 7.04 5.59 -8.26
C VAL A 388 5.81 5.11 -7.52
N LYS A 389 5.97 4.17 -6.57
CA LYS A 389 4.88 3.73 -5.69
C LYS A 389 4.28 4.91 -4.94
N THR A 390 5.12 5.78 -4.38
CA THR A 390 4.65 7.00 -3.69
C THR A 390 3.98 7.97 -4.64
N LEU A 391 4.61 8.29 -5.77
CA LEU A 391 4.04 9.18 -6.81
C LEU A 391 2.67 8.69 -7.28
N SER A 392 2.43 7.37 -7.34
CA SER A 392 1.13 6.84 -7.74
C SER A 392 -0.01 7.19 -6.77
N HIS A 393 0.27 7.46 -5.49
CA HIS A 393 -0.73 7.94 -4.52
C HIS A 393 -0.75 9.48 -4.40
N GLU A 394 0.26 10.19 -4.89
CA GLU A 394 0.32 11.66 -4.89
C GLU A 394 -0.30 12.26 -6.17
N TRP A 395 -0.28 11.52 -7.28
CA TRP A 395 -0.65 12.04 -8.61
C TRP A 395 -1.84 11.30 -9.25
N ASP A 396 -3.05 11.64 -8.79
CA ASP A 396 -4.34 11.17 -9.33
C ASP A 396 -4.57 11.48 -10.85
N SER A 397 -3.65 12.17 -11.55
CA SER A 397 -3.69 12.40 -13.00
C SER A 397 -2.57 11.72 -13.82
N VAL A 398 -1.56 11.10 -13.20
CA VAL A 398 -0.37 10.54 -13.88
C VAL A 398 -0.32 9.00 -13.85
N LEU A 399 0.08 8.36 -14.97
CA LEU A 399 0.54 6.96 -15.00
C LEU A 399 1.93 6.87 -14.36
N CYS A 400 1.99 6.41 -13.12
CA CYS A 400 3.23 6.07 -12.43
C CYS A 400 3.59 4.59 -12.67
N ARG A 401 4.77 4.30 -13.27
CA ARG A 401 5.21 2.92 -13.57
C ARG A 401 6.72 2.68 -13.36
N ALA A 402 7.06 1.67 -12.57
CA ALA A 402 8.40 1.10 -12.53
C ALA A 402 8.44 -0.17 -13.39
N VAL A 403 9.35 -0.25 -14.36
CA VAL A 403 9.44 -1.38 -15.30
C VAL A 403 10.84 -2.00 -15.23
N ASP A 404 10.92 -3.24 -14.77
CA ASP A 404 12.17 -3.95 -14.57
C ASP A 404 12.50 -4.94 -15.69
N PHE A 405 13.76 -4.93 -16.12
CA PHE A 405 14.28 -5.81 -17.16
C PHE A 405 15.60 -6.47 -16.72
N SER A 406 15.95 -7.58 -17.38
CA SER A 406 17.33 -8.04 -17.36
C SER A 406 18.25 -7.02 -18.03
N ALA A 407 19.43 -6.77 -17.46
CA ALA A 407 20.50 -6.00 -18.10
C ALA A 407 20.96 -6.62 -19.45
N LYS A 408 20.65 -7.91 -19.68
CA LYS A 408 20.97 -8.67 -20.91
C LYS A 408 19.92 -8.49 -22.02
N LEU A 409 18.81 -7.78 -21.77
CA LEU A 409 17.74 -7.61 -22.76
C LEU A 409 18.10 -6.56 -23.82
N ALA A 410 17.94 -6.92 -25.10
CA ALA A 410 18.32 -6.07 -26.22
C ALA A 410 17.58 -4.72 -26.23
N ALA A 411 18.33 -3.64 -26.46
CA ALA A 411 17.86 -2.24 -26.37
C ALA A 411 16.56 -1.95 -27.15
N ASP A 412 16.39 -2.51 -28.36
CA ASP A 412 15.19 -2.28 -29.17
C ASP A 412 13.96 -3.03 -28.62
N LYS A 413 14.15 -4.16 -27.92
CA LYS A 413 13.07 -4.86 -27.21
C LYS A 413 12.71 -4.15 -25.90
N VAL A 414 13.69 -3.61 -25.18
CA VAL A 414 13.46 -2.73 -24.01
C VAL A 414 12.61 -1.54 -24.43
N ALA A 415 13.03 -0.79 -25.46
CA ALA A 415 12.27 0.34 -25.99
C ALA A 415 10.82 -0.03 -26.35
N THR A 416 10.64 -1.14 -27.07
CA THR A 416 9.30 -1.61 -27.45
C THR A 416 8.44 -1.90 -26.22
N LEU A 417 8.96 -2.61 -25.21
CA LEU A 417 8.21 -2.94 -24.00
C LEU A 417 7.91 -1.70 -23.13
N VAL A 418 8.82 -0.72 -23.05
CA VAL A 418 8.56 0.57 -22.37
C VAL A 418 7.49 1.38 -23.12
N SER A 419 7.50 1.35 -24.45
CA SER A 419 6.49 1.98 -25.30
C SER A 419 5.13 1.26 -25.25
N ASP A 420 5.11 -0.06 -25.00
CA ASP A 420 3.89 -0.80 -24.71
C ASP A 420 3.34 -0.41 -23.32
N GLU A 421 4.16 -0.45 -22.26
CA GLU A 421 3.81 -0.10 -20.87
C GLU A 421 3.29 1.35 -20.71
N LEU A 422 3.88 2.31 -21.43
CA LEU A 422 3.41 3.70 -21.48
C LEU A 422 1.94 3.82 -21.93
N LEU A 423 1.48 2.84 -22.72
CA LEU A 423 0.13 2.74 -23.25
C LEU A 423 -0.76 1.75 -22.47
N ASP A 424 -0.31 1.11 -21.38
CA ASP A 424 -1.17 0.15 -20.66
C ASP A 424 -2.43 0.82 -20.11
N ALA A 425 -3.59 0.24 -20.37
CA ALA A 425 -4.87 0.71 -19.84
C ALA A 425 -4.96 0.47 -18.33
N ASN A 426 -4.36 -0.61 -17.82
CA ASN A 426 -4.33 -0.89 -16.38
C ASN A 426 -3.37 0.07 -15.66
N THR A 427 -3.92 1.10 -15.02
CA THR A 427 -3.15 2.09 -14.26
C THR A 427 -2.88 1.69 -12.81
N GLU A 428 -3.48 0.61 -12.29
CA GLU A 428 -3.34 0.17 -10.87
C GLU A 428 -1.94 -0.39 -10.54
N LEU A 429 -1.20 -0.92 -11.53
CA LEU A 429 0.03 -1.71 -11.35
C LEU A 429 1.33 -0.88 -11.19
N SER A 430 1.56 -0.24 -10.03
CA SER A 430 2.71 0.67 -9.81
C SER A 430 4.10 0.14 -10.20
N GLU A 431 4.37 -1.17 -10.05
CA GLU A 431 5.61 -1.82 -10.49
C GLU A 431 5.38 -3.11 -11.30
N VAL A 432 6.22 -3.33 -12.32
CA VAL A 432 6.13 -4.44 -13.29
C VAL A 432 7.51 -5.00 -13.61
N GLY A 433 7.67 -6.32 -13.58
CA GLY A 433 8.87 -7.03 -14.05
C GLY A 433 8.63 -7.76 -15.37
N TYR A 434 9.66 -7.84 -16.20
CA TYR A 434 9.69 -8.68 -17.42
C TYR A 434 10.70 -9.82 -17.28
N ASP A 435 10.22 -10.94 -16.73
CA ASP A 435 10.99 -12.16 -16.56
C ASP A 435 11.24 -12.83 -17.92
N THR A 436 12.52 -12.88 -18.28
CA THR A 436 13.04 -13.52 -19.49
C THR A 436 13.96 -14.71 -19.19
N SER A 437 14.25 -14.95 -17.91
CA SER A 437 15.25 -15.92 -17.43
C SER A 437 14.64 -17.24 -16.97
N SER A 438 13.42 -17.22 -16.41
CA SER A 438 12.74 -18.42 -15.92
C SER A 438 12.55 -19.49 -16.99
N THR A 439 12.80 -20.74 -16.61
CA THR A 439 12.51 -21.92 -17.44
C THR A 439 11.07 -22.40 -17.33
N GLN A 440 10.32 -21.92 -16.34
CA GLN A 440 8.97 -22.40 -16.01
C GLN A 440 7.86 -21.46 -16.51
N ALA A 441 8.03 -20.14 -16.42
CA ALA A 441 7.06 -19.18 -16.95
C ALA A 441 7.77 -17.86 -17.27
N LYS A 442 7.70 -17.40 -18.53
CA LYS A 442 8.27 -16.12 -18.97
C LYS A 442 7.16 -15.13 -19.27
N GLY A 443 7.37 -13.85 -18.92
CA GLY A 443 6.38 -12.81 -19.17
C GLY A 443 6.36 -11.70 -18.12
N ARG A 444 5.27 -10.94 -18.17
CA ARG A 444 4.99 -9.80 -17.28
C ARG A 444 4.65 -10.30 -15.88
N LEU A 445 5.16 -9.63 -14.85
CA LEU A 445 4.90 -9.95 -13.44
C LEU A 445 4.84 -8.71 -12.55
N THR A 446 4.34 -8.85 -11.33
CA THR A 446 4.47 -7.87 -10.24
C THR A 446 4.70 -8.59 -8.91
N LEU A 447 4.80 -7.86 -7.80
CA LEU A 447 4.98 -8.39 -6.45
C LEU A 447 3.72 -8.14 -5.61
N VAL A 448 3.33 -9.14 -4.81
CA VAL A 448 2.14 -9.07 -3.93
C VAL A 448 2.44 -9.61 -2.54
N GLY A 449 1.73 -9.09 -1.54
CA GLY A 449 1.68 -9.68 -0.21
C GLY A 449 0.79 -10.92 -0.20
N VAL A 450 1.34 -12.06 0.25
CA VAL A 450 0.60 -13.29 0.52
C VAL A 450 0.54 -13.47 2.04
N ALA A 451 -0.67 -13.43 2.60
CA ALA A 451 -0.86 -13.53 4.04
C ALA A 451 -0.27 -14.83 4.61
N THR A 452 0.45 -14.71 5.72
CA THR A 452 1.13 -15.81 6.41
C THR A 452 0.95 -15.68 7.92
N ASP A 453 1.15 -16.78 8.64
CA ASP A 453 1.31 -16.77 10.08
C ASP A 453 2.81 -16.76 10.42
N SER A 454 3.29 -15.77 11.17
CA SER A 454 4.67 -15.69 11.70
C SER A 454 4.84 -16.34 13.08
N TYR A 455 3.76 -16.61 13.80
CA TYR A 455 3.77 -17.19 15.15
C TYR A 455 3.73 -18.72 15.11
N ALA A 456 3.18 -19.32 14.04
CA ALA A 456 3.23 -20.76 13.79
C ALA A 456 4.59 -21.30 13.30
N LEU A 457 5.65 -20.47 13.27
CA LEU A 457 6.98 -20.88 12.84
C LEU A 457 7.70 -21.76 13.88
N THR A 458 8.46 -22.74 13.39
CA THR A 458 9.28 -23.61 14.25
C THR A 458 10.56 -22.90 14.64
N ALA A 459 10.75 -22.62 15.93
CA ALA A 459 11.98 -22.03 16.45
C ALA A 459 13.16 -23.02 16.40
N GLY A 460 14.31 -22.52 15.99
CA GLY A 460 15.61 -23.19 16.00
C GLY A 460 16.53 -22.70 17.11
N ASN A 461 17.82 -23.01 16.99
CA ASN A 461 18.88 -22.70 17.97
C ASN A 461 20.00 -21.83 17.35
N SER A 462 19.63 -20.93 16.43
CA SER A 462 20.54 -20.01 15.73
C SER A 462 20.93 -18.77 16.57
N ILE A 463 20.23 -18.53 17.67
CA ILE A 463 20.43 -17.45 18.65
C ILE A 463 20.70 -18.11 20.01
N ASP A 464 21.57 -17.49 20.81
CA ASP A 464 22.03 -17.98 22.11
C ASP A 464 22.52 -16.80 22.98
N ALA A 465 22.91 -17.09 24.22
CA ALA A 465 23.44 -16.08 25.15
C ALA A 465 24.85 -15.57 24.76
N ASP A 466 25.54 -16.28 23.86
CA ASP A 466 26.86 -15.85 23.36
C ASP A 466 26.79 -14.95 22.13
N SER A 467 25.66 -14.96 21.42
CA SER A 467 25.39 -14.16 20.23
C SER A 467 25.45 -12.67 20.53
N VAL A 468 26.17 -11.94 19.66
CA VAL A 468 26.40 -10.50 19.78
C VAL A 468 25.66 -9.78 18.65
N PHE A 469 24.68 -8.96 19.00
CA PHE A 469 23.93 -8.13 18.06
C PHE A 469 24.44 -6.68 18.07
N LEU A 470 24.83 -6.18 16.91
CA LEU A 470 25.08 -4.75 16.68
C LEU A 470 23.77 -4.10 16.23
N VAL A 471 23.28 -3.12 16.99
CA VAL A 471 21.94 -2.54 16.81
C VAL A 471 22.02 -1.03 16.64
N SER A 472 21.64 -0.52 15.46
CA SER A 472 21.49 0.93 15.24
C SER A 472 20.05 1.38 15.51
N GLY A 473 19.88 2.47 16.27
CA GLY A 473 18.58 2.89 16.80
C GLY A 473 18.10 2.07 18.01
N GLY A 474 18.89 1.11 18.50
CA GLY A 474 18.44 0.03 19.38
C GLY A 474 18.13 0.36 20.84
N ALA A 475 18.33 1.61 21.28
CA ALA A 475 18.23 1.99 22.69
C ALA A 475 16.96 2.79 23.05
N LYS A 476 16.12 3.09 22.06
CA LYS A 476 14.91 3.92 22.17
C LYS A 476 13.84 3.44 21.18
N GLY A 477 12.57 3.67 21.48
CA GLY A 477 11.42 3.33 20.62
C GLY A 477 11.33 1.84 20.23
N VAL A 478 10.63 1.55 19.13
CA VAL A 478 10.23 0.17 18.74
C VAL A 478 11.39 -0.83 18.63
N THR A 479 12.58 -0.39 18.20
CA THR A 479 13.76 -1.27 18.11
C THR A 479 14.24 -1.72 19.48
N ALA A 480 14.11 -0.89 20.53
CA ALA A 480 14.43 -1.28 21.90
C ALA A 480 13.50 -2.38 22.43
N HIS A 481 12.19 -2.30 22.15
CA HIS A 481 11.25 -3.37 22.52
C HIS A 481 11.61 -4.71 21.88
N CYS A 482 12.00 -4.71 20.59
CA CYS A 482 12.47 -5.91 19.90
C CYS A 482 13.77 -6.46 20.53
N VAL A 483 14.73 -5.60 20.88
CA VAL A 483 15.97 -6.00 21.58
C VAL A 483 15.68 -6.60 22.95
N ILE A 484 14.80 -5.98 23.75
CA ILE A 484 14.38 -6.47 25.07
C ILE A 484 13.72 -7.85 24.93
N ARG A 485 12.87 -8.06 23.92
CA ARG A 485 12.22 -9.36 23.65
C ARG A 485 13.23 -10.45 23.27
N ILE A 486 14.28 -10.14 22.49
CA ILE A 486 15.38 -11.08 22.22
C ILE A 486 16.18 -11.37 23.50
N ALA A 487 16.41 -10.36 24.34
CA ALA A 487 17.12 -10.53 25.61
C ALA A 487 16.35 -11.42 26.61
N GLN A 488 15.02 -11.33 26.65
CA GLN A 488 14.13 -12.14 27.49
C GLN A 488 14.23 -13.63 27.15
N GLU A 489 14.21 -13.98 25.87
CA GLU A 489 14.27 -15.36 25.41
C GLU A 489 15.71 -15.92 25.45
N HIS A 490 16.64 -15.23 24.77
CA HIS A 490 17.97 -15.78 24.42
C HIS A 490 19.12 -15.26 25.27
N LYS A 491 18.91 -14.20 26.08
CA LYS A 491 19.92 -13.60 26.98
C LYS A 491 21.21 -13.15 26.27
N SER A 492 21.07 -12.79 25.01
CA SER A 492 22.16 -12.37 24.12
C SER A 492 22.84 -11.06 24.55
N LYS A 493 23.93 -10.72 23.85
CA LYS A 493 24.74 -9.52 24.06
C LYS A 493 24.41 -8.48 22.99
N PHE A 494 24.36 -7.20 23.35
CA PHE A 494 23.94 -6.11 22.46
C PHE A 494 24.89 -4.91 22.51
N ILE A 495 25.21 -4.38 21.33
CA ILE A 495 25.91 -3.10 21.17
C ILE A 495 24.89 -2.13 20.57
N LEU A 496 24.45 -1.14 21.36
CA LEU A 496 23.37 -0.23 20.99
C LEU A 496 23.94 1.13 20.54
N LEU A 497 23.76 1.46 19.26
CA LEU A 497 24.20 2.71 18.64
C LEU A 497 23.05 3.72 18.55
N GLY A 498 23.33 4.98 18.89
CA GLY A 498 22.42 6.10 18.68
C GLY A 498 23.11 7.46 18.77
N ARG A 499 22.45 8.52 18.28
CA ARG A 499 23.02 9.88 18.26
C ARG A 499 22.90 10.65 19.58
N SER A 500 22.10 10.15 20.53
CA SER A 500 21.96 10.79 21.85
C SER A 500 23.23 10.54 22.68
N VAL A 501 23.80 11.59 23.27
CA VAL A 501 24.83 11.43 24.32
C VAL A 501 24.17 10.76 25.54
N PHE A 502 24.90 9.86 26.19
CA PHE A 502 24.45 9.11 27.36
C PHE A 502 25.40 9.34 28.53
N SER A 503 24.84 9.39 29.75
CA SER A 503 25.55 9.55 31.01
C SER A 503 24.84 8.74 32.09
N SER A 504 25.58 8.03 32.94
CA SER A 504 25.02 7.47 34.18
C SER A 504 24.54 8.57 35.14
N ASP A 505 25.15 9.74 35.02
CA ASP A 505 25.03 10.84 35.95
C ASP A 505 24.06 11.86 35.35
N GLU A 506 22.84 11.90 35.86
CA GLU A 506 21.80 12.86 35.49
C GLU A 506 22.05 14.23 36.15
N PRO A 507 21.86 15.36 35.44
CA PRO A 507 21.99 16.69 36.02
C PRO A 507 21.13 16.89 37.28
N SER A 508 21.71 17.52 38.30
CA SER A 508 21.08 17.71 39.62
C SER A 508 19.78 18.52 39.60
N TRP A 509 19.53 19.31 38.56
CA TRP A 509 18.27 20.04 38.37
C TRP A 509 17.13 19.15 37.83
N ALA A 510 17.45 18.03 37.17
CA ALA A 510 16.49 17.09 36.61
C ALA A 510 16.24 15.87 37.52
N SER A 511 17.21 15.54 38.37
CA SER A 511 17.23 14.27 39.09
C SER A 511 16.06 14.09 40.05
N GLY A 512 15.38 12.94 39.94
CA GLY A 512 14.18 12.60 40.71
C GLY A 512 12.88 13.25 40.22
N ILE A 513 12.93 14.21 39.27
CA ILE A 513 11.74 14.87 38.73
C ILE A 513 11.18 14.03 37.57
N ASN A 514 10.15 13.23 37.85
CA ASN A 514 9.51 12.35 36.86
C ASN A 514 8.35 13.00 36.08
N ASP A 515 7.73 14.05 36.65
CA ASP A 515 6.69 14.82 35.97
C ASP A 515 7.28 15.78 34.92
N GLU A 516 6.62 15.89 33.77
CA GLU A 516 7.09 16.72 32.64
C GLU A 516 6.92 18.22 32.92
N ALA A 517 5.84 18.65 33.58
CA ALA A 517 5.62 20.06 33.89
C ALA A 517 6.65 20.57 34.91
N ALA A 518 6.90 19.79 35.96
CA ALA A 518 7.97 20.03 36.93
C ALA A 518 9.36 20.00 36.28
N LEU A 519 9.62 19.10 35.32
CA LEU A 519 10.91 19.05 34.61
C LEU A 519 11.11 20.27 33.70
N LYS A 520 10.07 20.72 32.98
CA LYS A 520 10.08 22.00 32.23
C LYS A 520 10.34 23.18 33.17
N LYS A 521 9.69 23.22 34.34
CA LYS A 521 9.89 24.26 35.36
C LYS A 521 11.32 24.29 35.91
N ALA A 522 11.91 23.12 36.18
CA ALA A 522 13.30 23.01 36.61
C ALA A 522 14.29 23.41 35.50
N ALA A 523 14.02 23.04 34.25
CA ALA A 523 14.80 23.47 33.09
C ALA A 523 14.78 24.99 32.88
N MET A 524 13.61 25.64 33.02
CA MET A 524 13.51 27.10 32.98
C MET A 524 14.36 27.75 34.07
N GLN A 525 14.30 27.25 35.31
CA GLN A 525 15.11 27.76 36.41
C GLN A 525 16.62 27.56 36.18
N ALA A 526 17.02 26.41 35.61
CA ALA A 526 18.41 26.12 35.28
C ALA A 526 18.95 27.03 34.15
N LEU A 527 18.14 27.30 33.11
CA LEU A 527 18.49 28.23 32.03
C LEU A 527 18.64 29.68 32.56
N ILE A 528 17.71 30.15 33.39
CA ILE A 528 17.80 31.46 34.05
C ILE A 528 19.07 31.55 34.91
N ALA A 529 19.38 30.50 35.68
CA ALA A 529 20.59 30.43 36.52
C ALA A 529 21.90 30.39 35.70
N ALA A 530 21.84 29.91 34.45
CA ALA A 530 22.96 29.94 33.50
C ALA A 530 23.09 31.30 32.76
N GLY A 531 22.09 32.19 32.87
CA GLY A 531 22.05 33.49 32.18
C GLY A 531 21.36 33.48 30.81
N ASP A 532 20.65 32.41 30.46
CA ASP A 532 19.90 32.28 29.21
C ASP A 532 18.44 32.76 29.35
N LYS A 533 17.88 33.43 28.32
CA LYS A 533 16.41 33.61 28.22
C LYS A 533 15.79 32.22 28.01
N PRO A 534 14.90 31.74 28.89
CA PRO A 534 14.35 30.39 28.84
C PRO A 534 13.21 30.31 27.81
N THR A 535 13.52 30.51 26.52
CA THR A 535 12.48 30.44 25.47
C THR A 535 11.93 29.02 25.34
N PRO A 536 10.63 28.87 24.99
CA PRO A 536 10.02 27.63 24.48
C PRO A 536 10.97 26.61 23.86
N VAL A 537 11.57 26.96 22.72
CA VAL A 537 12.48 26.10 21.96
C VAL A 537 13.72 25.72 22.77
N LYS A 538 14.31 26.64 23.56
CA LYS A 538 15.45 26.34 24.44
C LYS A 538 15.09 25.38 25.57
N VAL A 539 13.94 25.55 26.22
CA VAL A 539 13.48 24.66 27.30
C VAL A 539 13.30 23.24 26.76
N MET A 540 12.64 23.09 25.61
CA MET A 540 12.46 21.79 24.95
C MET A 540 13.81 21.18 24.50
N GLN A 541 14.74 21.98 23.99
CA GLN A 541 16.11 21.53 23.67
C GLN A 541 16.89 21.09 24.92
N PHE A 542 16.65 21.71 26.08
CA PHE A 542 17.36 21.41 27.33
C PHE A 542 16.86 20.14 28.04
N ILE A 543 15.56 19.83 27.95
CA ILE A 543 14.99 18.58 28.52
C ILE A 543 15.09 17.36 27.59
N LYS A 544 15.16 17.55 26.27
CA LYS A 544 15.23 16.44 25.29
C LYS A 544 16.40 15.46 25.50
N PRO A 545 17.61 15.90 25.92
CA PRO A 545 18.68 14.99 26.34
C PRO A 545 18.31 14.16 27.58
N ILE A 546 17.60 14.73 28.55
CA ILE A 546 17.20 14.05 29.80
C ILE A 546 16.27 12.87 29.50
N PHE A 547 15.20 13.10 28.72
CA PHE A 547 14.29 12.04 28.31
C PHE A 547 15.00 10.94 27.53
N ALA A 548 15.87 11.30 26.59
CA ALA A 548 16.68 10.34 25.85
C ALA A 548 17.59 9.51 26.76
N ASN A 549 18.24 10.14 27.74
CA ASN A 549 19.12 9.47 28.69
C ASN A 549 18.34 8.46 29.55
N ARG A 550 17.17 8.85 30.06
CA ARG A 550 16.26 7.99 30.85
C ARG A 550 15.76 6.79 30.05
N GLU A 551 15.33 6.99 28.80
CA GLU A 551 14.86 5.91 27.91
C GLU A 551 15.97 4.88 27.61
N ILE A 552 17.21 5.36 27.40
CA ILE A 552 18.39 4.50 27.24
C ILE A 552 18.67 3.74 28.56
N SER A 553 18.66 4.41 29.71
CA SER A 553 18.84 3.77 31.02
C SER A 553 17.78 2.69 31.29
N GLN A 554 16.51 2.94 30.95
CA GLN A 554 15.42 1.98 31.06
C GLN A 554 15.67 0.76 30.17
N THR A 555 16.05 0.96 28.90
CA THR A 555 16.36 -0.12 27.95
C THR A 555 17.53 -0.99 28.44
N LEU A 556 18.64 -0.38 28.88
CA LEU A 556 19.80 -1.10 29.42
C LEU A 556 19.43 -1.90 30.67
N ASN A 557 18.64 -1.33 31.58
CA ASN A 557 18.17 -2.01 32.78
C ASN A 557 17.20 -3.16 32.46
N ALA A 558 16.32 -3.02 31.46
CA ALA A 558 15.40 -4.07 31.03
C ALA A 558 16.15 -5.28 30.43
N ILE A 559 17.14 -5.04 29.57
CA ILE A 559 18.00 -6.10 29.00
C ILE A 559 18.77 -6.82 30.12
N LYS A 560 19.31 -6.07 31.08
CA LYS A 560 20.01 -6.62 32.26
C LYS A 560 19.10 -7.42 33.18
N ALA A 561 17.85 -6.98 33.39
CA ALA A 561 16.85 -7.70 34.17
C ALA A 561 16.39 -9.00 33.52
N ALA A 562 16.35 -9.05 32.18
CA ALA A 562 16.15 -10.27 31.41
C ALA A 562 17.34 -11.25 31.49
N GLY A 563 18.51 -10.78 31.94
CA GLY A 563 19.76 -11.57 32.02
C GLY A 563 20.64 -11.49 30.77
N GLY A 564 20.28 -10.64 29.80
CA GLY A 564 21.17 -10.27 28.69
C GLY A 564 22.20 -9.22 29.10
N GLN A 565 23.06 -8.84 28.15
CA GLN A 565 24.09 -7.81 28.35
C GLN A 565 23.97 -6.74 27.26
N ALA A 566 24.04 -5.46 27.63
CA ALA A 566 24.03 -4.37 26.65
C ALA A 566 25.01 -3.26 27.05
N GLU A 567 25.62 -2.66 26.03
CA GLU A 567 26.36 -1.39 26.14
C GLU A 567 25.75 -0.41 25.14
N TYR A 568 25.54 0.83 25.58
CA TYR A 568 25.13 1.92 24.69
C TYR A 568 26.34 2.80 24.33
N VAL A 569 26.41 3.20 23.07
CA VAL A 569 27.47 4.08 22.57
C VAL A 569 26.91 5.15 21.63
N ALA A 570 27.30 6.41 21.92
CA ALA A 570 26.90 7.57 21.15
C ALA A 570 27.72 7.69 19.86
N SER A 571 27.08 7.58 18.70
CA SER A 571 27.70 7.66 17.37
C SER A 571 26.64 7.99 16.32
N ASP A 572 27.02 8.70 15.25
CA ASP A 572 26.16 8.82 14.07
C ASP A 572 26.42 7.67 13.10
N VAL A 573 25.37 6.94 12.75
CA VAL A 573 25.46 5.73 11.94
C VAL A 573 25.93 6.02 10.51
N THR A 574 25.76 7.26 10.03
CA THR A 574 26.21 7.69 8.70
C THR A 574 27.72 7.96 8.61
N ASP A 575 28.43 8.02 9.74
CA ASP A 575 29.89 8.17 9.78
C ASP A 575 30.54 6.82 10.11
N ALA A 576 31.06 6.15 9.07
CA ALA A 576 31.74 4.87 9.18
C ALA A 576 32.99 4.92 10.10
N LEU A 577 33.65 6.07 10.24
CA LEU A 577 34.80 6.23 11.15
C LEU A 577 34.33 6.39 12.59
N SER A 578 33.25 7.15 12.83
CA SER A 578 32.59 7.21 14.14
C SER A 578 32.13 5.82 14.59
N VAL A 579 31.40 5.11 13.74
CA VAL A 579 30.91 3.75 14.02
C VAL A 579 32.07 2.78 14.30
N GLN A 580 33.14 2.82 13.49
CA GLN A 580 34.31 1.95 13.71
C GLN A 580 35.01 2.24 15.05
N ALA A 581 35.24 3.51 15.39
CA ALA A 581 35.87 3.90 16.65
C ALA A 581 35.00 3.56 17.87
N ALA A 582 33.68 3.71 17.73
CA ALA A 582 32.68 3.42 18.76
C ALA A 582 32.51 1.91 19.05
N VAL A 583 32.52 1.08 18.00
CA VAL A 583 32.12 -0.33 18.09
C VAL A 583 33.30 -1.28 18.34
N ASN A 584 34.49 -0.99 17.81
CA ASN A 584 35.65 -1.89 17.96
C ASN A 584 35.98 -2.28 19.43
N PRO A 585 36.01 -1.35 20.42
CA PRO A 585 36.27 -1.72 21.81
C PRO A 585 35.18 -2.63 22.42
N LEU A 586 33.96 -2.58 21.89
CA LEU A 586 32.84 -3.40 22.35
C LEU A 586 32.84 -4.78 21.69
N ILE A 587 33.40 -4.91 20.47
CA ILE A 587 33.72 -6.21 19.86
C ILE A 587 34.84 -6.91 20.64
N GLU A 588 35.87 -6.18 21.08
CA GLU A 588 36.91 -6.74 21.96
C GLU A 588 36.33 -7.20 23.32
N LYS A 589 35.29 -6.53 23.83
CA LYS A 589 34.64 -6.85 25.11
C LYS A 589 33.65 -8.03 25.03
N PHE A 590 32.78 -8.07 24.01
CA PHE A 590 31.69 -9.06 23.92
C PHE A 590 31.97 -10.23 22.97
N GLY A 591 32.95 -10.09 22.09
CA GLY A 591 33.23 -11.02 20.99
C GLY A 591 32.72 -10.51 19.64
N GLN A 592 32.93 -11.32 18.60
CA GLN A 592 32.52 -10.98 17.24
C GLN A 592 31.00 -10.78 17.14
N VAL A 593 30.58 -9.69 16.48
CA VAL A 593 29.18 -9.47 16.06
C VAL A 593 28.71 -10.65 15.20
N THR A 594 27.70 -11.39 15.68
CA THR A 594 27.03 -12.48 14.95
C THR A 594 25.71 -12.04 14.33
N GLY A 595 25.18 -10.87 14.68
CA GLY A 595 23.94 -10.35 14.11
C GLY A 595 23.94 -8.83 13.97
N ILE A 596 23.29 -8.32 12.92
CA ILE A 596 22.99 -6.90 12.74
C ILE A 596 21.48 -6.69 12.86
N ILE A 597 21.08 -5.65 13.59
CA ILE A 597 19.71 -5.12 13.59
C ILE A 597 19.80 -3.63 13.22
N HIS A 598 19.37 -3.28 12.01
CA HIS A 598 19.38 -1.90 11.53
C HIS A 598 18.00 -1.26 11.72
N GLY A 599 17.81 -0.59 12.86
CA GLY A 599 16.60 0.12 13.29
C GLY A 599 16.65 1.64 13.11
N ALA A 600 17.76 2.19 12.58
CA ALA A 600 17.90 3.64 12.42
C ALA A 600 17.02 4.18 11.28
N GLY A 601 16.48 5.38 11.49
CA GLY A 601 15.67 6.09 10.52
C GLY A 601 15.32 7.50 10.98
N VAL A 602 14.95 8.34 10.02
CA VAL A 602 14.31 9.65 10.21
C VAL A 602 13.17 9.77 9.19
N LEU A 603 12.26 10.71 9.46
CA LEU A 603 11.16 11.12 8.58
C LEU A 603 11.38 12.57 8.16
N ALA A 604 10.75 12.98 7.05
CA ALA A 604 10.91 14.32 6.47
C ALA A 604 9.68 14.70 5.63
N ASP A 605 8.50 14.35 6.12
CA ASP A 605 7.34 14.01 5.30
C ASP A 605 6.68 15.24 4.65
N LYS A 606 6.63 15.24 3.30
CA LYS A 606 6.21 16.34 2.41
C LYS A 606 5.84 15.77 1.04
N PHE A 607 4.88 16.34 0.32
CA PHE A 607 4.63 15.94 -1.08
C PHE A 607 5.88 16.17 -1.95
N ILE A 608 6.06 15.42 -3.04
CA ILE A 608 7.30 15.46 -3.85
C ILE A 608 7.67 16.87 -4.33
N GLU A 609 6.69 17.71 -4.65
CA GLU A 609 6.86 19.11 -5.06
C GLU A 609 7.52 19.98 -3.97
N GLN A 610 7.33 19.61 -2.70
CA GLN A 610 7.80 20.34 -1.51
C GLN A 610 9.09 19.76 -0.90
N LYS A 611 9.52 18.56 -1.33
CA LYS A 611 10.76 17.92 -0.87
C LYS A 611 12.01 18.69 -1.33
N THR A 612 13.07 18.60 -0.55
CA THR A 612 14.41 19.10 -0.92
C THR A 612 15.44 17.97 -0.99
N LEU A 613 16.57 18.19 -1.67
CA LEU A 613 17.70 17.25 -1.61
C LEU A 613 18.23 17.05 -0.18
N LYS A 614 18.04 18.01 0.73
CA LYS A 614 18.40 17.89 2.15
C LYS A 614 17.47 16.91 2.90
N ASP A 615 16.17 16.92 2.58
CA ASP A 615 15.22 15.95 3.13
C ASP A 615 15.57 14.53 2.65
N PHE A 616 15.78 14.38 1.34
CA PHE A 616 16.23 13.13 0.71
C PHE A 616 17.51 12.60 1.36
N GLU A 617 18.55 13.43 1.49
CA GLU A 617 19.85 13.02 2.01
C GLU A 617 19.76 12.58 3.47
N ALA A 618 19.00 13.28 4.31
CA ALA A 618 18.79 12.91 5.70
C ALA A 618 18.12 11.53 5.85
N VAL A 619 17.08 11.26 5.05
CA VAL A 619 16.33 10.00 5.07
C VAL A 619 17.13 8.86 4.45
N TYR A 620 17.73 9.09 3.28
CA TYR A 620 18.54 8.10 2.55
C TYR A 620 19.75 7.68 3.38
N SER A 621 20.59 8.63 3.79
CA SER A 621 21.91 8.30 4.37
C SER A 621 21.78 7.63 5.74
N THR A 622 20.78 8.01 6.54
CA THR A 622 20.48 7.34 7.83
C THR A 622 20.23 5.83 7.66
N LYS A 623 19.62 5.41 6.53
CA LYS A 623 19.28 4.02 6.23
C LYS A 623 20.34 3.29 5.41
N ILE A 624 20.78 3.90 4.31
CA ILE A 624 21.60 3.22 3.30
C ILE A 624 23.10 3.30 3.66
N ASP A 625 23.59 4.51 3.85
CA ASP A 625 24.99 4.76 4.26
C ASP A 625 25.20 4.32 5.74
N GLY A 626 24.14 4.36 6.54
CA GLY A 626 24.04 3.75 7.87
C GLY A 626 24.23 2.24 7.87
N LEU A 627 23.50 1.50 7.03
CA LEU A 627 23.68 0.06 6.88
C LEU A 627 25.07 -0.29 6.34
N LEU A 628 25.63 0.53 5.43
CA LEU A 628 26.98 0.31 4.91
C LEU A 628 28.05 0.43 6.02
N SER A 629 27.94 1.45 6.88
CA SER A 629 28.82 1.64 8.05
C SER A 629 28.71 0.50 9.06
N MET A 630 27.48 0.05 9.34
CA MET A 630 27.20 -1.12 10.17
C MET A 630 27.82 -2.40 9.61
N LEU A 631 27.77 -2.61 8.29
CA LEU A 631 28.39 -3.77 7.64
C LEU A 631 29.92 -3.67 7.66
N ALA A 632 30.49 -2.48 7.45
CA ALA A 632 31.94 -2.26 7.34
C ALA A 632 32.73 -2.54 8.64
N VAL A 633 32.09 -2.39 9.82
CA VAL A 633 32.71 -2.76 11.11
C VAL A 633 32.52 -4.24 11.48
N THR A 634 31.85 -5.03 10.63
CA THR A 634 31.60 -6.47 10.85
C THR A 634 32.22 -7.34 9.78
N LYS A 635 32.43 -8.62 10.12
CA LYS A 635 32.82 -9.64 9.13
C LYS A 635 31.56 -10.29 8.57
N GLN A 636 31.16 -9.93 7.36
CA GLN A 636 29.91 -10.40 6.74
C GLN A 636 29.80 -11.94 6.69
N ASN A 637 30.92 -12.67 6.57
CA ASN A 637 30.96 -14.14 6.58
C ASN A 637 30.78 -14.78 7.97
N GLU A 638 30.89 -14.02 9.05
CA GLU A 638 30.64 -14.49 10.44
C GLU A 638 29.27 -14.03 10.97
N LEU A 639 28.50 -13.26 10.19
CA LEU A 639 27.11 -12.90 10.50
C LEU A 639 26.18 -14.11 10.31
N LYS A 640 25.53 -14.54 11.40
CA LYS A 640 24.39 -15.46 11.41
C LYS A 640 23.08 -14.75 11.05
N HIS A 641 22.94 -13.46 11.36
CA HIS A 641 21.67 -12.72 11.33
C HIS A 641 21.80 -11.33 10.71
N LEU A 642 20.85 -10.93 9.86
CA LEU A 642 20.69 -9.55 9.37
C LEU A 642 19.21 -9.15 9.37
N VAL A 643 18.86 -8.21 10.25
CA VAL A 643 17.51 -7.65 10.37
C VAL A 643 17.53 -6.19 9.93
N LEU A 644 16.64 -5.83 9.00
CA LEU A 644 16.46 -4.47 8.49
C LEU A 644 15.05 -3.98 8.86
N PHE A 645 14.95 -2.83 9.53
CA PHE A 645 13.66 -2.17 9.77
C PHE A 645 13.33 -1.33 8.55
N SER A 646 12.68 -1.98 7.59
CA SER A 646 12.05 -1.36 6.44
C SER A 646 10.68 -0.78 6.84
N SER A 647 9.82 -0.47 5.87
CA SER A 647 8.44 -0.03 6.11
C SER A 647 7.51 -0.58 5.03
N ALA A 648 6.23 -0.71 5.37
CA ALA A 648 5.14 -0.93 4.42
C ALA A 648 5.16 0.14 3.30
N ALA A 649 5.55 1.38 3.61
CA ALA A 649 5.74 2.45 2.62
C ALA A 649 6.77 2.10 1.54
N GLY A 650 7.81 1.31 1.85
CA GLY A 650 8.78 0.82 0.86
C GLY A 650 8.21 -0.25 -0.09
N PHE A 651 7.15 -0.96 0.32
CA PHE A 651 6.51 -1.97 -0.53
C PHE A 651 5.32 -1.40 -1.31
N TYR A 652 4.46 -0.62 -0.65
CA TYR A 652 3.21 -0.08 -1.21
C TYR A 652 3.29 1.37 -1.70
N GLY A 653 4.29 2.15 -1.29
CA GLY A 653 4.26 3.62 -1.36
C GLY A 653 3.41 4.24 -0.26
N ASN A 654 3.62 5.52 0.04
CA ASN A 654 2.77 6.30 0.95
C ASN A 654 2.92 7.81 0.66
N PRO A 655 1.84 8.60 0.48
CA PRO A 655 1.93 10.05 0.27
C PRO A 655 2.80 10.75 1.32
N GLY A 656 3.61 11.72 0.87
CA GLY A 656 4.53 12.48 1.69
C GLY A 656 5.90 11.82 1.93
N GLN A 657 6.03 10.53 1.60
CA GLN A 657 7.14 9.67 2.04
C GLN A 657 7.99 9.13 0.87
N SER A 658 8.16 9.91 -0.19
CA SER A 658 8.87 9.48 -1.41
C SER A 658 10.32 9.03 -1.17
N ASP A 659 11.12 9.83 -0.45
CA ASP A 659 12.49 9.51 0.01
C ASP A 659 12.55 8.34 1.00
N TYR A 660 11.57 8.22 1.89
CA TYR A 660 11.46 7.12 2.85
C TYR A 660 11.11 5.81 2.16
N SER A 661 10.18 5.81 1.20
CA SER A 661 9.87 4.67 0.34
C SER A 661 11.05 4.28 -0.56
N ILE A 662 11.77 5.25 -1.12
CA ILE A 662 13.06 5.04 -1.81
C ILE A 662 14.02 4.24 -0.92
N ALA A 663 14.32 4.74 0.29
CA ALA A 663 15.31 4.12 1.17
C ALA A 663 14.86 2.73 1.65
N ASN A 664 13.57 2.56 1.97
CA ASN A 664 13.04 1.28 2.43
C ASN A 664 12.99 0.21 1.32
N ASP A 665 12.70 0.55 0.05
CA ASP A 665 12.75 -0.47 -1.02
C ASP A 665 14.19 -0.89 -1.38
N ILE A 666 15.18 0.00 -1.24
CA ILE A 666 16.61 -0.39 -1.32
C ILE A 666 16.98 -1.38 -0.21
N LEU A 667 16.52 -1.16 1.03
CA LEU A 667 16.71 -2.13 2.13
C LEU A 667 16.07 -3.50 1.80
N ASN A 668 14.88 -3.51 1.20
CA ASN A 668 14.24 -4.75 0.74
C ASN A 668 15.13 -5.50 -0.26
N LYS A 669 15.63 -4.84 -1.32
CA LYS A 669 16.49 -5.50 -2.33
C LYS A 669 17.82 -5.96 -1.74
N THR A 670 18.34 -5.21 -0.77
CA THR A 670 19.55 -5.55 -0.01
C THR A 670 19.37 -6.85 0.79
N ALA A 671 18.20 -7.09 1.39
CA ALA A 671 17.91 -8.34 2.09
C ALA A 671 17.95 -9.57 1.15
N TYR A 672 17.30 -9.51 -0.02
CA TYR A 672 17.38 -10.60 -1.00
C TYR A 672 18.83 -10.86 -1.45
N ARG A 673 19.61 -9.81 -1.72
CA ARG A 673 21.02 -9.97 -2.10
C ARG A 673 21.87 -10.55 -0.97
N PHE A 674 21.75 -10.02 0.24
CA PHE A 674 22.53 -10.54 1.38
C PHE A 674 22.20 -12.01 1.64
N LYS A 675 20.92 -12.42 1.51
CA LYS A 675 20.53 -13.82 1.59
C LYS A 675 21.14 -14.68 0.46
N ALA A 676 21.18 -14.17 -0.77
CA ALA A 676 21.79 -14.88 -1.90
C ALA A 676 23.32 -15.03 -1.77
N LEU A 677 24.00 -14.02 -1.21
CA LEU A 677 25.46 -14.04 -0.95
C LEU A 677 25.82 -14.86 0.31
N HIS A 678 24.95 -14.87 1.32
CA HIS A 678 25.13 -15.57 2.59
C HIS A 678 23.95 -16.52 2.89
N PRO A 679 23.76 -17.63 2.12
CA PRO A 679 22.56 -18.49 2.24
C PRO A 679 22.30 -19.06 3.64
N LYS A 680 23.34 -19.20 4.47
CA LYS A 680 23.27 -19.69 5.85
C LYS A 680 22.79 -18.67 6.88
N ALA A 681 22.79 -17.38 6.57
CA ALA A 681 22.33 -16.35 7.48
C ALA A 681 20.79 -16.27 7.48
N GLN A 682 20.17 -15.97 8.63
CA GLN A 682 18.78 -15.53 8.69
C GLN A 682 18.74 -14.04 8.31
N VAL A 683 17.96 -13.70 7.28
CA VAL A 683 17.92 -12.36 6.69
C VAL A 683 16.47 -11.92 6.55
N LEU A 684 16.13 -10.79 7.16
CA LEU A 684 14.75 -10.33 7.33
C LEU A 684 14.67 -8.80 7.16
N SER A 685 14.03 -8.34 6.09
CA SER A 685 13.53 -6.99 5.94
C SER A 685 12.08 -6.95 6.44
N PHE A 686 11.85 -6.29 7.57
CA PHE A 686 10.50 -6.11 8.10
C PHE A 686 9.91 -4.81 7.56
N ASN A 687 8.89 -4.93 6.73
CA ASN A 687 8.15 -3.82 6.15
C ASN A 687 6.98 -3.46 7.09
N TRP A 688 7.32 -2.81 8.19
CA TRP A 688 6.38 -2.42 9.24
C TRP A 688 5.33 -1.39 8.77
N GLY A 689 4.07 -1.63 9.09
CA GLY A 689 3.05 -0.58 9.25
C GLY A 689 3.27 0.29 10.50
N PRO A 690 2.32 1.16 10.87
CA PRO A 690 2.43 1.99 12.07
C PRO A 690 2.40 1.13 13.34
N TRP A 691 3.23 1.49 14.31
CA TRP A 691 3.28 0.85 15.64
C TRP A 691 2.52 1.69 16.67
N ASP A 692 2.10 1.07 17.76
CA ASP A 692 1.55 1.77 18.93
C ASP A 692 2.68 2.37 19.80
N GLY A 693 3.46 3.27 19.19
CA GLY A 693 4.61 3.93 19.82
C GLY A 693 5.71 4.35 18.84
N GLY A 694 6.79 4.94 19.37
CA GLY A 694 7.94 5.38 18.58
C GLY A 694 7.66 6.65 17.77
N MET A 695 7.34 6.50 16.48
CA MET A 695 7.10 7.62 15.55
C MET A 695 5.61 7.97 15.38
N VAL A 696 4.70 7.23 16.02
CA VAL A 696 3.25 7.43 15.93
C VAL A 696 2.76 8.18 17.17
N THR A 697 2.19 9.38 16.99
CA THR A 697 1.56 10.15 18.08
C THR A 697 0.11 9.69 18.32
N PRO A 698 -0.55 10.06 19.44
CA PRO A 698 -1.96 9.73 19.67
C PRO A 698 -2.93 10.30 18.61
N GLU A 699 -2.54 11.34 17.89
CA GLU A 699 -3.30 12.00 16.81
C GLU A 699 -3.15 11.18 15.52
N LEU A 700 -1.91 10.80 15.19
CA LEU A 700 -1.62 9.87 14.11
C LEU A 700 -2.30 8.51 14.34
N LYS A 701 -2.32 8.03 15.59
CA LYS A 701 -3.05 6.82 16.00
C LYS A 701 -4.55 6.93 15.72
N ARG A 702 -5.18 8.06 16.08
CA ARG A 702 -6.59 8.35 15.77
C ARG A 702 -6.84 8.42 14.26
N MET A 703 -5.96 9.07 13.49
CA MET A 703 -6.05 9.14 12.02
C MET A 703 -5.90 7.76 11.37
N PHE A 704 -4.95 6.93 11.79
CA PHE A 704 -4.75 5.58 11.25
C PHE A 704 -5.96 4.68 11.53
N ALA A 705 -6.50 4.72 12.75
CA ALA A 705 -7.73 4.00 13.11
C ALA A 705 -8.93 4.44 12.23
N ALA A 706 -9.15 5.75 12.05
CA ALA A 706 -10.21 6.29 11.19
C ALA A 706 -10.06 5.90 9.70
N ARG A 707 -8.82 5.65 9.24
CA ARG A 707 -8.53 5.16 7.88
C ARG A 707 -8.53 3.63 7.76
N GLY A 708 -8.80 2.89 8.85
CA GLY A 708 -8.75 1.42 8.86
C GLY A 708 -7.35 0.82 8.72
N VAL A 709 -6.30 1.58 9.05
CA VAL A 709 -4.91 1.11 9.06
C VAL A 709 -4.64 0.40 10.38
N TYR A 710 -4.16 -0.84 10.33
CA TYR A 710 -3.83 -1.62 11.51
C TYR A 710 -2.59 -1.04 12.22
N ILE A 711 -2.72 -0.80 13.52
CA ILE A 711 -1.65 -0.27 14.38
C ILE A 711 -1.09 -1.42 15.19
N ILE A 712 0.22 -1.64 15.09
CA ILE A 712 0.92 -2.81 15.63
C ILE A 712 1.21 -2.62 17.12
N PRO A 713 0.63 -3.44 18.03
CA PRO A 713 0.98 -3.39 19.45
C PRO A 713 2.45 -3.73 19.69
N LEU A 714 3.11 -3.04 20.62
CA LEU A 714 4.55 -3.16 20.87
C LEU A 714 4.99 -4.61 21.14
N ASP A 715 4.30 -5.34 22.00
CA ASP A 715 4.61 -6.76 22.28
C ASP A 715 4.29 -7.70 21.12
N ALA A 716 3.25 -7.41 20.33
CA ALA A 716 2.89 -8.22 19.17
C ALA A 716 3.95 -8.11 18.07
N GLY A 717 4.38 -6.89 17.73
CA GLY A 717 5.45 -6.65 16.76
C GLY A 717 6.81 -7.17 17.23
N ALA A 718 7.15 -7.00 18.51
CA ALA A 718 8.39 -7.53 19.08
C ALA A 718 8.43 -9.06 19.10
N GLN A 719 7.30 -9.72 19.41
CA GLN A 719 7.20 -11.17 19.34
C GLN A 719 7.24 -11.69 17.90
N LEU A 720 6.61 -11.00 16.95
CA LEU A 720 6.64 -11.35 15.53
C LEU A 720 8.08 -11.36 14.98
N LEU A 721 8.86 -10.31 15.31
CA LEU A 721 10.27 -10.25 14.96
C LEU A 721 11.05 -11.42 15.58
N LEU A 722 10.82 -11.73 16.87
CA LEU A 722 11.50 -12.84 17.54
C LEU A 722 11.17 -14.19 16.88
N SER A 723 9.92 -14.43 16.48
CA SER A 723 9.50 -15.69 15.85
C SER A 723 10.09 -15.90 14.46
N GLU A 724 10.10 -14.88 13.59
CA GLU A 724 10.77 -14.96 12.27
C GLU A 724 12.30 -15.05 12.40
N LEU A 725 12.90 -14.31 13.34
CA LEU A 725 14.36 -14.31 13.56
C LEU A 725 14.86 -15.63 14.16
N SER A 726 14.05 -16.28 15.00
CA SER A 726 14.38 -17.57 15.62
C SER A 726 14.03 -18.77 14.74
N ALA A 727 13.35 -18.58 13.61
CA ALA A 727 12.85 -19.70 12.79
C ALA A 727 13.97 -20.61 12.25
N THR A 728 13.67 -21.90 12.08
CA THR A 728 14.58 -22.88 11.47
C THR A 728 14.84 -22.65 9.98
N ASP A 729 13.95 -21.93 9.32
CA ASP A 729 13.97 -21.61 7.90
C ASP A 729 13.79 -20.10 7.65
N ASN A 730 14.23 -19.64 6.48
CA ASN A 730 14.19 -18.23 6.09
C ASN A 730 13.13 -18.01 5.02
N ARG A 731 11.89 -18.49 5.22
CA ARG A 731 10.85 -18.64 4.17
C ARG A 731 10.75 -17.51 3.13
N CYS A 732 10.90 -16.26 3.55
CA CYS A 732 11.08 -15.11 2.67
C CYS A 732 12.05 -14.11 3.33
N PRO A 733 12.91 -13.39 2.59
CA PRO A 733 13.72 -12.31 3.16
C PRO A 733 12.95 -11.01 3.43
N GLN A 734 11.67 -10.94 3.08
CA GLN A 734 10.85 -9.73 3.22
C GLN A 734 9.48 -10.09 3.84
N ILE A 735 9.23 -9.53 5.02
CA ILE A 735 8.00 -9.75 5.79
C ILE A 735 7.23 -8.43 5.88
N LEU A 736 6.03 -8.39 5.31
CA LEU A 736 5.09 -7.28 5.49
C LEU A 736 4.37 -7.47 6.84
N VAL A 737 4.19 -6.41 7.62
CA VAL A 737 3.54 -6.50 8.95
C VAL A 737 2.50 -5.40 9.12
N GLY A 738 1.31 -5.78 9.59
CA GLY A 738 0.10 -4.97 9.58
C GLY A 738 -0.89 -5.47 8.52
N ASN A 739 -1.97 -4.72 8.27
CA ASN A 739 -2.93 -5.05 7.23
C ASN A 739 -2.42 -4.67 5.83
N ASP A 740 -3.00 -5.29 4.81
CA ASP A 740 -2.56 -5.13 3.41
C ASP A 740 -2.99 -3.77 2.85
N LEU A 741 -2.07 -2.80 2.91
CA LEU A 741 -2.29 -1.42 2.45
C LEU A 741 -2.53 -1.32 0.93
N SER A 742 -2.46 -2.40 0.14
CA SER A 742 -2.93 -2.39 -1.25
C SER A 742 -4.46 -2.39 -1.38
N LYS A 743 -5.19 -2.83 -0.35
CA LYS A 743 -6.66 -2.98 -0.37
C LYS A 743 -7.35 -1.88 0.46
N ASP A 744 -8.61 -1.60 0.15
CA ASP A 744 -9.48 -0.82 1.04
C ASP A 744 -9.85 -1.67 2.27
N ALA A 745 -9.91 -1.05 3.45
CA ALA A 745 -10.37 -1.73 4.67
C ALA A 745 -11.89 -2.00 4.61
N GLU A 746 -12.32 -3.12 5.20
CA GLU A 746 -13.76 -3.36 5.40
C GLU A 746 -14.32 -2.33 6.38
N GLY A 747 -15.37 -1.62 5.97
CA GLY A 747 -16.07 -0.61 6.78
C GLY A 747 -15.57 0.83 6.71
N SER A 748 -14.41 1.14 6.12
CA SER A 748 -13.95 2.55 6.06
C SER A 748 -14.74 3.40 5.06
N SER A 749 -14.91 4.68 5.38
CA SER A 749 -15.49 5.72 4.51
C SER A 749 -14.43 6.43 3.64
N VAL A 750 -13.17 6.43 4.09
CA VAL A 750 -12.04 7.04 3.40
C VAL A 750 -11.48 6.05 2.38
N LYS A 751 -11.60 6.42 1.10
CA LYS A 751 -11.00 5.69 -0.03
C LYS A 751 -9.51 6.05 -0.17
N LYS A 752 -8.75 5.18 -0.84
CA LYS A 752 -7.47 5.53 -1.46
C LYS A 752 -7.60 6.73 -2.42
N PRO A 753 -6.54 7.55 -2.59
CA PRO A 753 -6.39 8.41 -3.77
C PRO A 753 -6.62 7.60 -5.05
N GLN A 754 -7.36 8.15 -6.01
CA GLN A 754 -7.74 7.40 -7.21
C GLN A 754 -6.70 7.62 -8.31
N VAL A 755 -5.59 6.88 -8.19
CA VAL A 755 -4.50 6.77 -9.17
C VAL A 755 -5.03 6.88 -10.59
N SER A 756 -4.48 7.81 -11.36
CA SER A 756 -4.97 8.24 -12.67
C SER A 756 -5.57 7.14 -13.51
N ARG A 757 -6.77 7.39 -14.01
CA ARG A 757 -7.55 6.41 -14.76
C ARG A 757 -7.74 6.91 -16.18
N TYR A 758 -7.46 6.04 -17.15
CA TYR A 758 -8.06 6.17 -18.47
C TYR A 758 -9.60 6.29 -18.26
N PRO A 759 -10.32 7.20 -18.96
CA PRO A 759 -11.62 7.71 -18.52
C PRO A 759 -12.60 6.61 -18.08
N THR A 760 -12.77 6.48 -16.76
CA THR A 760 -13.45 5.35 -16.09
C THR A 760 -14.97 5.50 -16.00
N GLY A 761 -15.50 6.58 -16.57
CA GLY A 761 -16.90 6.60 -16.97
C GLY A 761 -17.19 5.44 -17.94
N LEU A 762 -18.46 5.07 -18.04
CA LEU A 762 -18.92 4.07 -19.00
C LEU A 762 -18.96 4.69 -20.42
N ALA A 763 -17.78 5.00 -20.94
CA ALA A 763 -17.55 5.56 -22.27
C ALA A 763 -17.19 4.46 -23.28
N THR A 764 -17.58 4.67 -24.54
CA THR A 764 -17.13 3.81 -25.65
C THR A 764 -15.62 3.96 -25.83
N SER A 765 -14.90 2.84 -25.76
CA SER A 765 -13.44 2.79 -25.71
C SER A 765 -12.88 1.80 -26.74
N LYS A 766 -11.62 2.01 -27.16
CA LYS A 766 -10.89 1.11 -28.04
C LYS A 766 -9.50 0.83 -27.45
N VAL A 767 -9.16 -0.44 -27.34
CA VAL A 767 -7.83 -0.89 -26.89
C VAL A 767 -7.25 -1.90 -27.86
N THR A 768 -5.93 -2.12 -27.83
CA THR A 768 -5.24 -3.07 -28.70
C THR A 768 -4.43 -4.08 -27.88
N LYS A 769 -4.39 -5.33 -28.35
CA LYS A 769 -3.63 -6.44 -27.76
C LYS A 769 -2.73 -7.06 -28.82
N ASN A 770 -1.47 -7.32 -28.45
CA ASN A 770 -0.53 -8.06 -29.28
C ASN A 770 -0.59 -9.57 -28.98
N LEU A 771 -0.66 -10.39 -30.04
CA LEU A 771 -0.74 -11.84 -29.96
C LEU A 771 0.22 -12.49 -30.95
N GLN A 772 1.05 -13.39 -30.44
CA GLN A 772 1.97 -14.21 -31.25
C GLN A 772 2.04 -15.62 -30.67
N ALA A 773 2.15 -16.64 -31.52
CA ALA A 773 2.23 -18.04 -31.08
C ALA A 773 3.45 -18.31 -30.18
N THR A 774 4.55 -17.59 -30.43
CA THR A 774 5.81 -17.62 -29.66
C THR A 774 5.66 -17.26 -28.19
N ASN A 775 4.65 -16.46 -27.83
CA ASN A 775 4.41 -16.02 -26.45
C ASN A 775 3.39 -16.91 -25.70
N ASN A 776 2.87 -17.97 -26.35
CA ASN A 776 1.71 -18.73 -25.89
C ASN A 776 1.92 -20.24 -26.14
N VAL A 777 2.79 -20.85 -25.35
CA VAL A 777 3.28 -22.24 -25.55
C VAL A 777 2.13 -23.28 -25.53
N PHE A 778 1.05 -23.03 -24.77
CA PHE A 778 -0.14 -23.90 -24.75
C PHE A 778 -0.81 -24.07 -26.13
N LEU A 779 -0.58 -23.18 -27.10
CA LEU A 779 -1.12 -23.33 -28.46
C LEU A 779 -0.61 -24.57 -29.19
N GLU A 780 0.51 -25.15 -28.77
CA GLU A 780 0.97 -26.46 -29.24
C GLU A 780 0.02 -27.57 -28.84
N ASP A 781 -0.56 -27.45 -27.64
CA ASP A 781 -1.57 -28.35 -27.11
C ASP A 781 -2.99 -28.05 -27.65
N HIS A 782 -3.17 -26.99 -28.45
CA HIS A 782 -4.42 -26.66 -29.15
C HIS A 782 -4.18 -26.56 -30.68
N THR A 783 -3.62 -27.65 -31.22
CA THR A 783 -3.35 -27.83 -32.66
C THR A 783 -4.50 -28.61 -33.32
N PHE A 784 -5.14 -28.01 -34.34
CA PHE A 784 -6.25 -28.62 -35.09
C PHE A 784 -5.91 -28.73 -36.57
N ASN A 785 -6.08 -29.92 -37.17
CA ASN A 785 -5.69 -30.22 -38.56
C ASN A 785 -4.24 -29.80 -38.92
N GLY A 786 -3.32 -29.88 -37.95
CA GLY A 786 -1.91 -29.49 -38.10
C GLY A 786 -1.59 -28.01 -37.85
N ASN A 787 -2.59 -27.14 -37.72
CA ASN A 787 -2.40 -25.71 -37.45
C ASN A 787 -2.66 -25.39 -35.98
N LYS A 788 -1.87 -24.50 -35.37
CA LYS A 788 -2.16 -23.95 -34.04
C LYS A 788 -3.37 -23.01 -34.15
N VAL A 789 -4.34 -23.10 -33.26
CA VAL A 789 -5.58 -22.29 -33.28
C VAL A 789 -5.78 -21.65 -31.90
N LEU A 790 -6.32 -20.43 -31.82
CA LEU A 790 -6.66 -19.80 -30.54
C LEU A 790 -7.95 -20.41 -29.96
N PRO A 791 -7.97 -20.90 -28.71
CA PRO A 791 -9.20 -21.35 -28.04
C PRO A 791 -10.22 -20.21 -27.89
N THR A 792 -11.51 -20.53 -27.97
CA THR A 792 -12.61 -19.57 -27.75
C THR A 792 -12.54 -18.92 -26.36
N VAL A 793 -12.11 -19.67 -25.34
CA VAL A 793 -11.96 -19.17 -23.97
C VAL A 793 -10.85 -18.12 -23.82
N CYS A 794 -9.81 -18.16 -24.66
CA CYS A 794 -8.80 -17.12 -24.70
C CYS A 794 -9.36 -15.80 -25.27
N ALA A 795 -10.28 -15.87 -26.24
CA ALA A 795 -10.99 -14.69 -26.72
C ALA A 795 -11.94 -14.12 -25.66
N ILE A 796 -12.63 -14.97 -24.89
CA ILE A 796 -13.45 -14.55 -23.74
C ILE A 796 -12.58 -13.85 -22.68
N ALA A 797 -11.46 -14.47 -22.28
CA ALA A 797 -10.52 -13.92 -21.31
C ALA A 797 -9.96 -12.55 -21.75
N TRP A 798 -9.69 -12.37 -23.03
CA TRP A 798 -9.29 -11.08 -23.61
C TRP A 798 -10.38 -10.01 -23.56
N MET A 799 -11.64 -10.37 -23.85
CA MET A 799 -12.74 -9.42 -23.77
C MET A 799 -12.93 -8.96 -22.31
N SER A 800 -12.91 -9.90 -21.34
CA SER A 800 -12.98 -9.55 -19.92
C SER A 800 -11.79 -8.69 -19.46
N ASP A 801 -10.55 -9.10 -19.75
CA ASP A 801 -9.33 -8.40 -19.33
C ASP A 801 -9.22 -7.01 -19.99
N GLY A 802 -9.61 -6.88 -21.25
CA GLY A 802 -9.70 -5.59 -21.95
C GLY A 802 -10.72 -4.64 -21.32
N ALA A 803 -11.89 -5.16 -20.95
CA ALA A 803 -12.93 -4.38 -20.26
C ALA A 803 -12.52 -3.99 -18.84
N THR A 804 -11.96 -4.90 -18.03
CA THR A 804 -11.52 -4.59 -16.66
C THR A 804 -10.26 -3.73 -16.61
N SER A 805 -9.43 -3.74 -17.65
CA SER A 805 -8.30 -2.80 -17.78
C SER A 805 -8.77 -1.35 -18.01
N VAL A 806 -9.91 -1.14 -18.67
CA VAL A 806 -10.47 0.18 -18.99
C VAL A 806 -11.45 0.66 -17.90
N TYR A 807 -12.35 -0.22 -17.46
CA TYR A 807 -13.35 0.06 -16.44
C TYR A 807 -12.89 -0.50 -15.09
N SER A 808 -11.76 0.00 -14.57
CA SER A 808 -11.06 -0.60 -13.40
C SER A 808 -11.87 -0.63 -12.10
N ASP A 809 -12.90 0.21 -11.94
CA ASP A 809 -13.87 0.11 -10.82
C ASP A 809 -14.78 -1.13 -10.87
N TYR A 810 -14.77 -1.90 -11.97
CA TYR A 810 -15.69 -3.00 -12.22
C TYR A 810 -14.99 -4.35 -12.25
N GLN A 811 -15.74 -5.39 -11.89
CA GLN A 811 -15.34 -6.79 -11.97
C GLN A 811 -16.22 -7.51 -13.00
N TYR A 812 -15.59 -8.35 -13.83
CA TYR A 812 -16.28 -9.26 -14.75
C TYR A 812 -16.97 -10.40 -13.97
N ILE A 813 -18.23 -10.67 -14.32
CA ILE A 813 -19.06 -11.72 -13.70
C ILE A 813 -19.70 -12.67 -14.73
N GLY A 814 -19.42 -12.48 -16.03
CA GLY A 814 -19.98 -13.31 -17.09
C GLY A 814 -20.15 -12.61 -18.43
N PHE A 815 -20.83 -13.27 -19.36
CA PHE A 815 -21.23 -12.70 -20.64
C PHE A 815 -22.57 -13.26 -21.13
N GLU A 816 -23.15 -12.56 -22.11
CA GLU A 816 -24.30 -12.91 -22.93
C GLU A 816 -23.87 -12.88 -24.42
N ASP A 817 -24.60 -13.57 -25.30
CA ASP A 817 -24.49 -13.49 -26.77
C ASP A 817 -23.07 -13.68 -27.38
N TYR A 818 -22.27 -14.65 -26.89
CA TYR A 818 -20.96 -14.93 -27.48
C TYR A 818 -21.09 -15.53 -28.90
N GLN A 819 -20.33 -14.98 -29.85
CA GLN A 819 -20.29 -15.40 -31.25
C GLN A 819 -18.85 -15.54 -31.77
N LEU A 820 -18.59 -16.66 -32.44
CA LEU A 820 -17.37 -16.91 -33.22
C LEU A 820 -17.61 -16.55 -34.70
N PHE A 821 -16.92 -15.53 -35.20
CA PHE A 821 -16.99 -15.10 -36.61
C PHE A 821 -15.91 -15.75 -37.47
N LYS A 822 -14.64 -15.53 -37.12
CA LYS A 822 -13.46 -16.15 -37.76
C LYS A 822 -12.40 -16.39 -36.69
N GLY A 823 -12.18 -17.66 -36.33
CA GLY A 823 -11.12 -18.04 -35.39
C GLY A 823 -9.74 -17.57 -35.86
N VAL A 824 -8.86 -17.27 -34.89
CA VAL A 824 -7.45 -16.96 -35.14
C VAL A 824 -6.67 -18.27 -35.30
N ILE A 825 -5.96 -18.40 -36.42
CA ILE A 825 -5.12 -19.54 -36.78
C ILE A 825 -3.70 -18.99 -36.93
N PHE A 826 -2.71 -19.68 -36.36
CA PHE A 826 -1.31 -19.29 -36.43
C PHE A 826 -0.61 -20.14 -37.50
N ASP A 827 -0.65 -19.66 -38.74
CA ASP A 827 -0.04 -20.29 -39.91
C ASP A 827 1.05 -19.41 -40.56
N GLY A 828 1.39 -18.28 -39.94
CA GLY A 828 2.29 -17.26 -40.47
C GLY A 828 1.58 -16.12 -41.20
N SER A 829 0.24 -16.19 -41.36
CA SER A 829 -0.60 -15.11 -41.89
C SER A 829 -1.45 -14.39 -40.83
N GLU A 830 -1.25 -14.70 -39.54
CA GLU A 830 -1.96 -14.01 -38.46
C GLU A 830 -1.59 -12.52 -38.34
N ALA A 831 -2.58 -11.69 -38.01
CA ALA A 831 -2.29 -10.34 -37.56
C ALA A 831 -1.53 -10.38 -36.22
N SER A 832 -0.57 -9.47 -36.04
CA SER A 832 0.14 -9.34 -34.75
C SER A 832 -0.66 -8.58 -33.69
N ASP A 833 -1.43 -7.57 -34.11
CA ASP A 833 -2.22 -6.71 -33.20
C ASP A 833 -3.72 -6.81 -33.51
N TYR A 834 -4.52 -6.89 -32.45
CA TYR A 834 -5.98 -7.02 -32.49
C TYR A 834 -6.60 -5.84 -31.73
N THR A 835 -7.64 -5.24 -32.32
CA THR A 835 -8.44 -4.18 -31.69
C THR A 835 -9.61 -4.81 -30.94
N ILE A 836 -9.79 -4.39 -29.69
CA ILE A 836 -10.96 -4.70 -28.87
C ILE A 836 -11.79 -3.42 -28.76
N ASP A 837 -12.96 -3.45 -29.38
CA ASP A 837 -13.98 -2.40 -29.28
C ASP A 837 -14.84 -2.64 -28.03
N LEU A 838 -14.96 -1.65 -27.15
CA LEU A 838 -15.77 -1.69 -25.93
C LEU A 838 -16.91 -0.67 -26.01
N VAL A 839 -18.16 -1.12 -25.99
CA VAL A 839 -19.35 -0.27 -26.06
C VAL A 839 -20.27 -0.57 -24.87
N PRO A 840 -20.19 0.19 -23.76
CA PRO A 840 -21.05 0.02 -22.61
C PRO A 840 -22.47 0.54 -22.89
N ALA A 841 -23.47 -0.06 -22.23
CA ALA A 841 -24.83 0.44 -22.20
C ALA A 841 -24.94 1.70 -21.32
N GLU A 842 -25.87 2.60 -21.65
CA GLU A 842 -26.05 3.90 -20.97
C GLU A 842 -26.56 3.76 -19.52
N GLN A 843 -27.12 2.61 -19.15
CA GLN A 843 -27.66 2.32 -17.82
C GLN A 843 -27.28 0.91 -17.37
N SER A 844 -27.04 0.74 -16.07
CA SER A 844 -27.05 -0.57 -15.42
C SER A 844 -28.50 -1.05 -15.20
N ASP A 845 -28.69 -2.36 -15.07
CA ASP A 845 -29.98 -2.89 -14.60
C ASP A 845 -30.20 -2.67 -13.08
N GLU A 846 -31.37 -3.09 -12.59
CA GLU A 846 -31.77 -2.99 -11.18
C GLU A 846 -30.82 -3.71 -10.21
N GLN A 847 -29.96 -4.60 -10.71
CA GLN A 847 -28.98 -5.37 -9.93
C GLN A 847 -27.59 -4.71 -9.97
N GLY A 848 -27.45 -3.56 -10.63
CA GLY A 848 -26.20 -2.82 -10.78
C GLY A 848 -25.26 -3.41 -11.84
N ILE A 849 -25.74 -4.35 -12.67
CA ILE A 849 -24.93 -4.98 -13.72
C ILE A 849 -24.93 -4.07 -14.95
N VAL A 850 -23.74 -3.79 -15.46
CA VAL A 850 -23.50 -3.06 -16.71
C VAL A 850 -23.22 -4.07 -17.81
N ARG A 851 -23.93 -3.91 -18.93
CA ARG A 851 -23.70 -4.66 -20.16
C ARG A 851 -22.71 -3.91 -21.05
N VAL A 852 -21.60 -4.54 -21.42
CA VAL A 852 -20.62 -3.99 -22.36
C VAL A 852 -20.56 -4.86 -23.59
N LYS A 853 -21.04 -4.35 -24.72
CA LYS A 853 -20.88 -5.03 -26.00
C LYS A 853 -19.42 -4.92 -26.44
N VAL A 854 -18.80 -6.07 -26.67
CA VAL A 854 -17.38 -6.18 -27.04
C VAL A 854 -17.23 -6.87 -28.39
N THR A 855 -16.28 -6.40 -29.19
CA THR A 855 -15.93 -7.01 -30.48
C THR A 855 -14.41 -7.03 -30.66
N ILE A 856 -13.87 -8.16 -31.11
CA ILE A 856 -12.45 -8.32 -31.43
C ILE A 856 -12.29 -8.35 -32.96
N SER A 857 -11.42 -7.48 -33.48
CA SER A 857 -11.09 -7.38 -34.90
C SER A 857 -9.59 -7.24 -35.15
N SER A 858 -9.17 -7.53 -36.39
CA SER A 858 -7.82 -7.21 -36.90
C SER A 858 -7.93 -6.48 -38.23
N ILE A 859 -6.81 -5.94 -38.74
CA ILE A 859 -6.72 -5.36 -40.09
C ILE A 859 -5.92 -6.30 -40.98
N ASN A 860 -6.43 -6.60 -42.18
CA ASN A 860 -5.71 -7.40 -43.18
C ASN A 860 -4.82 -6.54 -44.09
N ASP A 861 -3.98 -7.19 -44.91
CA ASP A 861 -3.04 -6.55 -45.86
C ASP A 861 -3.69 -5.53 -46.83
N ALA A 862 -5.00 -5.66 -47.07
CA ALA A 862 -5.78 -4.76 -47.90
C ALA A 862 -6.43 -3.58 -47.11
N GLY A 863 -6.02 -3.37 -45.86
CA GLY A 863 -6.50 -2.30 -44.99
C GLY A 863 -7.94 -2.48 -44.48
N LYS A 864 -8.52 -3.68 -44.57
CA LYS A 864 -9.92 -3.93 -44.19
C LYS A 864 -10.03 -4.65 -42.85
N PRO A 865 -11.05 -4.32 -42.02
CA PRO A 865 -11.29 -5.01 -40.77
C PRO A 865 -11.77 -6.44 -41.00
N VAL A 866 -11.27 -7.36 -40.18
CA VAL A 866 -11.67 -8.76 -40.07
C VAL A 866 -12.18 -8.97 -38.66
N PHE A 867 -13.48 -9.26 -38.52
CA PHE A 867 -14.09 -9.57 -37.23
C PHE A 867 -13.82 -11.03 -36.84
N HIS A 868 -13.40 -11.25 -35.60
CA HIS A 868 -13.00 -12.57 -35.10
C HIS A 868 -14.00 -13.12 -34.08
N TYR A 869 -14.30 -12.34 -33.04
CA TYR A 869 -15.14 -12.71 -31.91
C TYR A 869 -15.99 -11.52 -31.44
N GLY A 870 -17.10 -11.79 -30.75
CA GLY A 870 -17.85 -10.76 -30.02
C GLY A 870 -18.76 -11.36 -28.94
N ALA A 871 -19.14 -10.54 -27.97
CA ALA A 871 -20.04 -10.89 -26.86
C ALA A 871 -20.61 -9.63 -26.19
N THR A 872 -21.58 -9.78 -25.30
CA THR A 872 -21.98 -8.74 -24.34
C THR A 872 -21.48 -9.15 -22.95
N LEU A 873 -20.43 -8.51 -22.46
CA LEU A 873 -19.89 -8.77 -21.12
C LEU A 873 -20.82 -8.22 -20.03
N LEU A 874 -20.87 -8.93 -18.91
CA LEU A 874 -21.51 -8.52 -17.68
C LEU A 874 -20.43 -8.08 -16.68
N ILE A 875 -20.45 -6.81 -16.30
CA ILE A 875 -19.54 -6.24 -15.31
C ILE A 875 -20.32 -5.51 -14.21
N VAL A 876 -19.82 -5.54 -12.98
CA VAL A 876 -20.46 -4.89 -11.81
C VAL A 876 -19.41 -4.15 -10.98
N LYS A 877 -19.76 -3.04 -10.34
CA LYS A 877 -18.80 -2.27 -9.54
C LYS A 877 -18.23 -3.12 -8.39
N LYS A 878 -16.90 -3.14 -8.23
CA LYS A 878 -16.16 -3.84 -7.15
C LYS A 878 -16.79 -3.58 -5.77
N LEU A 879 -17.22 -2.35 -5.51
CA LEU A 879 -17.89 -1.92 -4.26
C LEU A 879 -19.18 -2.68 -3.92
N MET A 880 -19.96 -3.10 -4.94
CA MET A 880 -21.21 -3.86 -4.74
C MET A 880 -20.95 -5.33 -4.39
N LEU A 881 -19.72 -5.82 -4.62
CA LEU A 881 -19.29 -7.20 -4.33
C LEU A 881 -18.57 -7.30 -2.97
N LYS A 882 -18.80 -6.39 -2.03
CA LYS A 882 -18.16 -6.38 -0.69
C LYS A 882 -18.46 -7.61 0.20
N GLY A 883 -19.31 -8.55 -0.24
CA GLY A 883 -19.49 -9.88 0.37
C GLY A 883 -19.14 -11.06 -0.56
N GLY A 884 -18.52 -10.80 -1.71
CA GLY A 884 -18.39 -11.73 -2.83
C GLY A 884 -19.69 -11.92 -3.61
N LEU A 885 -19.66 -12.77 -4.64
CA LEU A 885 -20.88 -13.30 -5.26
C LEU A 885 -21.49 -14.38 -4.38
N ALA A 886 -22.83 -14.46 -4.37
CA ALA A 886 -23.56 -15.41 -3.53
C ALA A 886 -23.15 -16.86 -3.84
N LYS A 887 -22.67 -17.60 -2.82
CA LYS A 887 -22.29 -19.02 -2.94
C LYS A 887 -23.55 -19.88 -3.10
N ILE A 888 -23.93 -20.18 -4.33
CA ILE A 888 -25.03 -21.11 -4.63
C ILE A 888 -24.55 -22.53 -4.36
N LYS A 889 -25.03 -23.15 -3.29
CA LYS A 889 -24.79 -24.57 -2.99
C LYS A 889 -25.91 -25.43 -3.56
N LEU A 890 -25.55 -26.53 -4.20
CA LEU A 890 -26.49 -27.48 -4.80
C LEU A 890 -26.92 -28.55 -3.79
N GLU A 891 -28.18 -28.99 -3.89
CA GLU A 891 -28.74 -30.08 -3.07
C GLU A 891 -28.31 -31.48 -3.57
N THR A 892 -27.84 -31.58 -4.83
CA THR A 892 -27.35 -32.81 -5.44
C THR A 892 -25.97 -33.19 -4.90
N SER A 893 -25.77 -34.47 -4.56
CA SER A 893 -24.45 -35.03 -4.23
C SER A 893 -23.94 -35.96 -5.35
N PHE A 894 -22.68 -35.79 -5.77
CA PHE A 894 -21.99 -36.70 -6.69
C PHE A 894 -21.05 -37.66 -5.96
N ALA A 895 -20.66 -38.76 -6.62
CA ALA A 895 -19.60 -39.64 -6.12
C ALA A 895 -18.25 -38.91 -6.09
N ALA A 896 -17.45 -39.11 -5.03
CA ALA A 896 -16.17 -38.43 -4.84
C ALA A 896 -15.20 -38.68 -6.00
N ILE A 897 -14.53 -37.61 -6.45
CA ILE A 897 -13.47 -37.64 -7.49
C ILE A 897 -12.09 -37.48 -6.86
N THR A 898 -11.09 -38.09 -7.50
CA THR A 898 -9.66 -38.01 -7.14
C THR A 898 -8.86 -37.43 -8.30
N SER A 899 -7.59 -37.13 -8.04
CA SER A 899 -6.60 -36.73 -9.07
C SER A 899 -6.12 -37.89 -9.96
N GLU A 900 -6.64 -39.12 -9.79
CA GLU A 900 -6.28 -40.24 -10.64
C GLU A 900 -7.01 -40.15 -11.99
N VAL A 901 -6.25 -40.02 -13.08
CA VAL A 901 -6.82 -40.02 -14.43
C VAL A 901 -7.20 -41.44 -14.83
N THR A 902 -8.50 -41.67 -15.03
CA THR A 902 -9.03 -42.97 -15.45
C THR A 902 -8.62 -43.30 -16.90
N PRO A 903 -8.39 -44.59 -17.25
CA PRO A 903 -8.06 -44.97 -18.63
C PRO A 903 -9.12 -44.56 -19.66
N ALA A 904 -10.39 -44.47 -19.23
CA ALA A 904 -11.50 -44.00 -20.06
C ALA A 904 -11.45 -42.50 -20.36
N ALA A 905 -10.85 -41.69 -19.47
CA ALA A 905 -10.60 -40.27 -19.70
C ALA A 905 -9.34 -40.05 -20.55
N THR A 906 -8.24 -40.74 -20.25
CA THR A 906 -7.01 -40.72 -21.09
C THR A 906 -7.33 -41.00 -22.55
N ALA A 907 -8.12 -42.04 -22.81
CA ALA A 907 -8.50 -42.45 -24.16
C ALA A 907 -9.21 -41.36 -24.98
N LEU A 908 -9.87 -40.38 -24.37
CA LEU A 908 -10.51 -39.26 -25.09
C LEU A 908 -9.49 -38.43 -25.89
N TYR A 909 -8.29 -38.25 -25.34
CA TYR A 909 -7.24 -37.45 -25.94
C TYR A 909 -6.40 -38.24 -26.96
N ASP A 910 -6.48 -39.57 -26.96
CA ASP A 910 -5.70 -40.44 -27.84
C ASP A 910 -6.51 -41.00 -29.03
N ASN A 911 -7.81 -41.26 -28.85
CA ASN A 911 -8.67 -41.88 -29.88
C ASN A 911 -9.31 -40.89 -30.88
N GLY A 912 -8.82 -39.65 -30.93
CA GLY A 912 -9.37 -38.59 -31.76
C GLY A 912 -10.78 -38.13 -31.35
N THR A 913 -11.14 -38.23 -30.07
CA THR A 913 -12.32 -37.52 -29.51
C THR A 913 -11.99 -36.06 -29.20
N LEU A 914 -10.78 -35.81 -28.69
CA LEU A 914 -10.23 -34.49 -28.43
C LEU A 914 -8.83 -34.41 -29.06
N PHE A 915 -8.51 -33.27 -29.69
CA PHE A 915 -7.19 -33.02 -30.29
C PHE A 915 -6.16 -32.48 -29.29
N HIS A 916 -6.56 -32.24 -28.04
CA HIS A 916 -5.78 -31.51 -27.04
C HIS A 916 -4.51 -32.23 -26.55
N GLY A 917 -3.44 -31.45 -26.41
CA GLY A 917 -2.16 -31.80 -25.78
C GLY A 917 -2.13 -31.50 -24.28
N SER A 918 -1.00 -31.76 -23.62
CA SER A 918 -0.94 -32.06 -22.19
C SER A 918 -1.40 -30.95 -21.23
N SER A 919 -1.24 -29.66 -21.56
CA SER A 919 -1.77 -28.58 -20.70
C SER A 919 -3.30 -28.44 -20.71
N LEU A 920 -3.98 -28.97 -21.73
CA LEU A 920 -5.43 -28.94 -21.90
C LEU A 920 -6.11 -30.29 -21.58
N GLN A 921 -5.38 -31.23 -20.98
CA GLN A 921 -5.89 -32.56 -20.58
C GLN A 921 -6.50 -32.54 -19.17
N GLY A 922 -7.57 -31.76 -18.99
CA GLY A 922 -8.18 -31.52 -17.67
C GLY A 922 -9.29 -32.48 -17.24
N ILE A 923 -9.63 -33.51 -18.03
CA ILE A 923 -10.65 -34.52 -17.66
C ILE A 923 -9.95 -35.71 -16.97
N SER A 924 -10.25 -35.95 -15.69
CA SER A 924 -9.74 -37.11 -14.94
C SER A 924 -10.69 -38.31 -14.98
N ASN A 925 -12.01 -38.09 -14.93
CA ASN A 925 -13.00 -39.16 -14.85
C ASN A 925 -14.26 -38.88 -15.68
N ILE A 926 -14.89 -39.93 -16.20
CA ILE A 926 -16.19 -39.88 -16.89
C ILE A 926 -17.20 -40.60 -16.00
N VAL A 927 -17.90 -39.84 -15.16
CA VAL A 927 -18.82 -40.36 -14.14
C VAL A 927 -20.14 -40.85 -14.77
N ARG A 928 -20.64 -40.13 -15.78
CA ARG A 928 -21.88 -40.45 -16.52
C ARG A 928 -21.78 -39.96 -17.97
N CYS A 929 -22.29 -40.71 -18.94
CA CYS A 929 -22.45 -40.27 -20.33
C CYS A 929 -23.63 -41.03 -20.98
N ASP A 930 -24.73 -40.34 -21.26
CA ASP A 930 -25.99 -40.90 -21.78
C ASP A 930 -26.73 -39.87 -22.65
N GLU A 931 -27.96 -40.16 -23.06
CA GLU A 931 -28.76 -39.26 -23.92
C GLU A 931 -29.15 -37.93 -23.24
N GLN A 932 -29.21 -37.89 -21.90
CA GLN A 932 -29.56 -36.70 -21.13
C GLN A 932 -28.34 -35.77 -20.93
N GLY A 933 -27.12 -36.33 -20.93
CA GLY A 933 -25.90 -35.53 -20.91
C GLY A 933 -24.64 -36.26 -20.46
N LEU A 934 -23.75 -35.52 -19.79
CA LEU A 934 -22.40 -35.95 -19.42
C LEU A 934 -22.07 -35.40 -18.02
N LEU A 935 -21.43 -36.20 -17.17
CA LEU A 935 -20.84 -35.75 -15.91
C LEU A 935 -19.37 -36.18 -15.87
N LEU A 936 -18.48 -35.21 -15.70
CA LEU A 936 -17.04 -35.41 -15.63
C LEU A 936 -16.50 -35.05 -14.25
N GLY A 937 -15.42 -35.75 -13.85
CA GLY A 937 -14.47 -35.25 -12.87
C GLY A 937 -13.31 -34.56 -13.60
N CYS A 938 -12.91 -33.38 -13.13
CA CYS A 938 -11.95 -32.51 -13.78
C CYS A 938 -10.93 -31.96 -12.78
N GLN A 939 -9.71 -31.72 -13.27
CA GLN A 939 -8.63 -31.01 -12.58
C GLN A 939 -7.73 -30.38 -13.64
N VAL A 940 -7.34 -29.12 -13.47
CA VAL A 940 -6.36 -28.49 -14.40
C VAL A 940 -4.98 -29.08 -14.12
N PRO A 941 -4.27 -29.65 -15.11
CA PRO A 941 -2.99 -30.30 -14.87
C PRO A 941 -1.89 -29.26 -14.61
N ALA A 942 -1.03 -29.49 -13.62
CA ALA A 942 0.00 -28.54 -13.18
C ALA A 942 0.86 -27.92 -14.31
N ILE A 943 1.11 -28.63 -15.41
CA ILE A 943 1.84 -28.13 -16.60
C ILE A 943 1.14 -26.94 -17.30
N ALA A 944 -0.15 -26.72 -17.04
CA ALA A 944 -0.87 -25.51 -17.44
C ALA A 944 -0.25 -24.24 -16.83
N SER A 945 0.19 -24.28 -15.57
CA SER A 945 0.83 -23.14 -14.90
C SER A 945 2.19 -22.75 -15.52
N VAL A 946 2.80 -23.67 -16.28
CA VAL A 946 4.04 -23.47 -17.06
C VAL A 946 3.74 -22.96 -18.47
N LYS A 947 2.71 -23.50 -19.14
CA LYS A 947 2.41 -23.19 -20.56
C LYS A 947 1.49 -21.97 -20.79
N HIS A 948 0.89 -21.40 -19.74
CA HIS A 948 -0.21 -20.41 -19.82
C HIS A 948 0.04 -19.16 -20.70
N GLY A 949 1.29 -18.72 -20.88
CA GLY A 949 1.64 -17.62 -21.77
C GLY A 949 1.05 -16.28 -21.34
N GLN A 950 0.35 -15.60 -22.26
CA GLN A 950 -0.22 -14.27 -22.00
C GLN A 950 -1.51 -14.26 -21.13
N PHE A 951 -1.96 -15.42 -20.65
CA PHE A 951 -3.24 -15.61 -19.94
C PHE A 951 -3.00 -16.06 -18.49
N PRO A 952 -3.02 -15.17 -17.48
CA PRO A 952 -2.78 -15.52 -16.09
C PRO A 952 -4.00 -16.20 -15.45
N LEU A 953 -3.78 -17.38 -14.84
CA LEU A 953 -4.86 -18.28 -14.43
C LEU A 953 -5.65 -17.85 -13.19
N ARG A 954 -5.19 -16.81 -12.46
CA ARG A 954 -5.87 -16.28 -11.26
C ARG A 954 -7.16 -15.52 -11.61
N SER A 955 -7.17 -14.83 -12.76
CA SER A 955 -8.26 -13.94 -13.17
C SER A 955 -9.16 -14.53 -14.26
N ASN A 956 -8.64 -15.48 -15.05
CA ASN A 956 -9.42 -16.33 -15.94
C ASN A 956 -8.66 -17.64 -16.18
N ASN A 957 -9.14 -18.75 -15.65
CA ASN A 957 -8.49 -20.04 -15.82
C ASN A 957 -8.89 -20.66 -17.16
N ILE A 958 -8.24 -20.21 -18.24
CA ILE A 958 -8.52 -20.66 -19.61
C ILE A 958 -8.49 -22.19 -19.77
N PHE A 959 -7.68 -22.91 -18.99
CA PHE A 959 -7.59 -24.37 -19.06
C PHE A 959 -8.79 -25.08 -18.43
N ALA A 960 -9.31 -24.55 -17.31
CA ALA A 960 -10.56 -25.04 -16.72
C ALA A 960 -11.77 -24.68 -17.60
N ASN A 961 -11.78 -23.44 -18.11
CA ASN A 961 -12.88 -22.92 -18.92
C ASN A 961 -12.98 -23.64 -20.28
N ASP A 962 -11.87 -24.09 -20.88
CA ASP A 962 -11.90 -24.86 -22.14
C ASP A 962 -12.67 -26.20 -22.00
N LEU A 963 -12.64 -26.81 -20.82
CA LEU A 963 -13.31 -28.10 -20.57
C LEU A 963 -14.83 -28.05 -20.80
N VAL A 964 -15.46 -26.86 -20.71
CA VAL A 964 -16.86 -26.63 -21.11
C VAL A 964 -17.10 -27.07 -22.55
N TYR A 965 -16.20 -26.68 -23.46
CA TYR A 965 -16.30 -27.04 -24.87
C TYR A 965 -15.79 -28.46 -25.13
N GLN A 966 -14.76 -28.93 -24.41
CA GLN A 966 -14.33 -30.33 -24.48
C GLN A 966 -15.46 -31.30 -24.11
N ALA A 967 -16.24 -31.00 -23.07
CA ALA A 967 -17.38 -31.81 -22.64
C ALA A 967 -18.44 -31.98 -23.75
N MET A 968 -18.74 -30.91 -24.50
CA MET A 968 -19.65 -30.99 -25.65
C MET A 968 -19.08 -31.90 -26.76
N LEU A 969 -17.79 -31.75 -27.09
CA LEU A 969 -17.10 -32.58 -28.08
C LEU A 969 -17.11 -34.08 -27.68
N VAL A 970 -16.85 -34.38 -26.41
CA VAL A 970 -16.89 -35.73 -25.84
C VAL A 970 -18.29 -36.35 -25.96
N TRP A 971 -19.34 -35.60 -25.61
CA TRP A 971 -20.71 -36.10 -25.68
C TRP A 971 -21.13 -36.39 -27.13
N VAL A 972 -20.92 -35.45 -28.06
CA VAL A 972 -21.28 -35.62 -29.48
C VAL A 972 -20.52 -36.79 -30.12
N ARG A 973 -19.23 -36.93 -29.81
CA ARG A 973 -18.42 -38.05 -30.33
C ARG A 973 -18.87 -39.40 -29.77
N LYS A 974 -19.21 -39.49 -28.48
CA LYS A 974 -19.68 -40.74 -27.85
C LYS A 974 -21.07 -41.17 -28.33
N GLN A 975 -22.03 -40.25 -28.46
CA GLN A 975 -23.38 -40.62 -28.87
C GLN A 975 -23.55 -40.82 -30.39
N TYR A 976 -22.78 -40.12 -31.22
CA TYR A 976 -23.00 -40.10 -32.68
C TYR A 976 -21.77 -40.44 -33.54
N GLY A 977 -20.58 -40.63 -32.95
CA GLY A 977 -19.37 -40.97 -33.69
C GLY A 977 -18.85 -39.86 -34.62
N ILE A 978 -19.26 -38.61 -34.40
CA ILE A 978 -18.89 -37.45 -35.24
C ILE A 978 -18.14 -36.37 -34.46
N GLY A 979 -17.22 -35.67 -35.15
CA GLY A 979 -16.57 -34.48 -34.63
C GLY A 979 -17.53 -33.28 -34.58
N SER A 980 -17.22 -32.33 -33.70
CA SER A 980 -17.95 -31.06 -33.59
C SER A 980 -17.04 -29.93 -33.14
N LEU A 981 -17.44 -28.67 -33.35
CA LEU A 981 -16.69 -27.48 -32.94
C LEU A 981 -17.64 -26.40 -32.35
N PRO A 982 -17.19 -25.60 -31.38
CA PRO A 982 -17.96 -24.47 -30.83
C PRO A 982 -18.36 -23.44 -31.88
N THR A 983 -19.47 -22.73 -31.64
CA THR A 983 -19.99 -21.69 -32.55
C THR A 983 -20.51 -20.45 -31.83
N SER A 984 -21.24 -20.63 -30.73
CA SER A 984 -21.86 -19.54 -29.97
C SER A 984 -22.28 -20.02 -28.59
N THR A 985 -22.44 -19.11 -27.63
CA THR A 985 -22.89 -19.42 -26.26
C THR A 985 -23.81 -18.31 -25.78
N ALA A 986 -25.05 -18.64 -25.41
CA ALA A 986 -26.07 -17.63 -25.12
C ALA A 986 -25.80 -16.85 -23.82
N ALA A 987 -25.34 -17.52 -22.77
CA ALA A 987 -24.85 -16.86 -21.56
C ALA A 987 -23.85 -17.72 -20.78
N TRP A 988 -22.98 -17.07 -20.01
CA TRP A 988 -22.07 -17.70 -19.04
C TRP A 988 -21.98 -16.79 -17.82
N THR A 989 -22.35 -17.29 -16.64
CA THR A 989 -22.20 -16.61 -15.34
C THR A 989 -21.06 -17.24 -14.55
N VAL A 990 -20.16 -16.42 -14.01
CA VAL A 990 -19.00 -16.85 -13.23
C VAL A 990 -19.18 -16.36 -11.79
N TYR A 991 -19.24 -17.30 -10.83
CA TYR A 991 -19.31 -17.00 -9.40
C TYR A 991 -17.91 -16.91 -8.78
N ARG A 992 -16.97 -17.70 -9.32
CA ARG A 992 -15.52 -17.62 -9.12
C ARG A 992 -14.80 -18.38 -10.24
N GLU A 993 -13.50 -18.17 -10.39
CA GLU A 993 -12.65 -19.05 -11.20
C GLU A 993 -12.35 -20.38 -10.48
N VAL A 994 -11.91 -21.38 -11.26
CA VAL A 994 -11.34 -22.65 -10.76
C VAL A 994 -9.88 -22.39 -10.38
N ALA A 995 -9.47 -22.80 -9.18
CA ALA A 995 -8.08 -22.66 -8.72
C ALA A 995 -7.15 -23.68 -9.41
N ILE A 996 -5.84 -23.40 -9.39
CA ILE A 996 -4.83 -24.35 -9.88
C ILE A 996 -4.87 -25.62 -9.02
N ASP A 997 -4.77 -26.79 -9.67
CA ASP A 997 -4.91 -28.12 -9.07
C ASP A 997 -6.25 -28.39 -8.34
N GLU A 998 -7.27 -27.54 -8.49
CA GLU A 998 -8.60 -27.78 -7.91
C GLU A 998 -9.32 -28.96 -8.59
N LEU A 999 -9.87 -29.88 -7.78
CA LEU A 999 -10.78 -30.93 -8.23
C LEU A 999 -12.22 -30.40 -8.29
N PHE A 1000 -12.84 -30.49 -9.47
CA PHE A 1000 -14.22 -30.04 -9.70
C PHE A 1000 -14.99 -30.98 -10.63
N TYR A 1001 -16.32 -30.88 -10.58
CA TYR A 1001 -17.24 -31.58 -11.48
C TYR A 1001 -17.66 -30.67 -12.62
N LEU A 1002 -17.84 -31.26 -13.79
CA LEU A 1002 -18.47 -30.60 -14.93
C LEU A 1002 -19.74 -31.38 -15.30
N GLU A 1003 -20.90 -30.81 -15.01
CA GLU A 1003 -22.22 -31.33 -15.38
C GLU A 1003 -22.69 -30.67 -16.67
N LEU A 1004 -22.94 -31.47 -17.70
CA LEU A 1004 -23.51 -31.06 -18.99
C LEU A 1004 -24.88 -31.71 -19.15
N THR A 1005 -25.89 -30.90 -19.49
CA THR A 1005 -27.27 -31.31 -19.80
C THR A 1005 -27.59 -30.89 -21.23
N VAL A 1006 -28.18 -31.79 -22.02
CA VAL A 1006 -28.53 -31.49 -23.43
C VAL A 1006 -29.91 -30.84 -23.51
N VAL A 1007 -29.98 -29.69 -24.17
CA VAL A 1007 -31.20 -28.87 -24.31
C VAL A 1007 -31.85 -29.07 -25.68
N GLU A 1008 -31.04 -29.09 -26.74
CA GLU A 1008 -31.47 -29.32 -28.12
C GLU A 1008 -30.41 -30.14 -28.85
N HIS A 1009 -30.79 -31.16 -29.62
CA HIS A 1009 -29.92 -31.71 -30.64
C HIS A 1009 -30.69 -31.96 -31.93
N ASN A 1010 -30.15 -31.51 -33.06
CA ASN A 1010 -30.72 -31.73 -34.39
C ASN A 1010 -29.60 -32.13 -35.35
N LEU A 1011 -29.61 -33.40 -35.76
CA LEU A 1011 -28.56 -34.02 -36.54
C LEU A 1011 -29.07 -34.55 -37.91
N ASP A 1012 -30.21 -34.07 -38.40
CA ASP A 1012 -30.65 -34.37 -39.77
C ASP A 1012 -29.65 -33.80 -40.79
N GLN A 1013 -29.20 -34.63 -41.72
CA GLN A 1013 -28.09 -34.34 -42.63
C GLN A 1013 -28.44 -33.30 -43.71
N ARG A 1014 -29.68 -32.80 -43.73
CA ARG A 1014 -30.20 -31.82 -44.72
C ARG A 1014 -30.16 -30.37 -44.24
N ARG A 1015 -30.03 -30.11 -42.94
CA ARG A 1015 -29.88 -28.78 -42.35
C ARG A 1015 -28.78 -28.85 -41.28
N GLY A 1016 -27.75 -28.01 -41.41
CA GLY A 1016 -26.45 -28.23 -40.77
C GLY A 1016 -26.51 -28.55 -39.27
N SER A 1017 -26.02 -29.74 -38.91
CA SER A 1017 -26.22 -30.41 -37.62
C SER A 1017 -25.68 -29.61 -36.42
N LYS A 1018 -26.51 -29.52 -35.37
CA LYS A 1018 -26.35 -28.64 -34.20
C LYS A 1018 -26.64 -29.39 -32.89
N VAL A 1019 -25.90 -29.07 -31.83
CA VAL A 1019 -26.21 -29.48 -30.45
C VAL A 1019 -26.08 -28.28 -29.51
N VAL A 1020 -26.99 -28.18 -28.55
CA VAL A 1020 -27.08 -27.14 -27.51
C VAL A 1020 -27.07 -27.80 -26.13
N CYS A 1021 -26.22 -27.29 -25.24
CA CYS A 1021 -26.13 -27.78 -23.87
C CYS A 1021 -26.14 -26.62 -22.86
N ASP A 1022 -26.71 -26.89 -21.69
CA ASP A 1022 -26.47 -26.14 -20.46
C ASP A 1022 -25.40 -26.88 -19.64
N ILE A 1023 -24.45 -26.14 -19.05
CA ILE A 1023 -23.26 -26.70 -18.40
C ILE A 1023 -23.03 -26.01 -17.06
N LYS A 1024 -22.60 -26.74 -16.03
CA LYS A 1024 -22.21 -26.21 -14.71
C LYS A 1024 -20.83 -26.71 -14.32
N LEU A 1025 -20.02 -25.83 -13.73
CA LEU A 1025 -18.81 -26.19 -13.01
C LEU A 1025 -19.12 -26.15 -11.51
N ILE A 1026 -18.77 -27.19 -10.77
CA ILE A 1026 -19.23 -27.42 -9.39
C ILE A 1026 -18.06 -27.97 -8.56
N SER A 1027 -17.71 -27.35 -7.43
CA SER A 1027 -16.61 -27.83 -6.57
C SER A 1027 -17.02 -29.01 -5.69
N GLN A 1028 -16.04 -29.71 -5.09
CA GLN A 1028 -16.27 -30.87 -4.21
C GLN A 1028 -17.18 -30.59 -3.00
N ASP A 1029 -17.33 -29.33 -2.58
CA ASP A 1029 -18.27 -28.89 -1.54
C ASP A 1029 -19.73 -28.72 -2.04
N MET A 1030 -19.99 -29.03 -3.31
CA MET A 1030 -21.22 -28.79 -4.08
C MET A 1030 -21.59 -27.30 -4.28
N SER A 1031 -20.63 -26.37 -4.15
CA SER A 1031 -20.83 -24.98 -4.56
C SER A 1031 -20.69 -24.81 -6.08
N LEU A 1032 -21.54 -23.98 -6.67
CA LEU A 1032 -21.50 -23.61 -8.09
C LEU A 1032 -20.35 -22.63 -8.36
N ILE A 1033 -19.46 -23.00 -9.28
CA ILE A 1033 -18.29 -22.21 -9.71
C ILE A 1033 -18.71 -21.29 -10.88
N ALA A 1034 -19.34 -21.88 -11.89
CA ALA A 1034 -19.84 -21.19 -13.08
C ALA A 1034 -21.04 -21.94 -13.69
N GLN A 1035 -21.90 -21.20 -14.39
CA GLN A 1035 -23.01 -21.77 -15.16
C GLN A 1035 -23.00 -21.21 -16.58
N VAL A 1036 -23.07 -22.10 -17.57
CA VAL A 1036 -23.15 -21.79 -19.00
C VAL A 1036 -24.53 -22.22 -19.50
N LYS A 1037 -25.23 -21.34 -20.21
CA LYS A 1037 -26.55 -21.59 -20.78
C LYS A 1037 -26.49 -21.58 -22.30
N SER A 1038 -27.06 -22.61 -22.90
CA SER A 1038 -27.18 -22.81 -24.35
C SER A 1038 -25.87 -22.56 -25.10
N ALA A 1039 -24.79 -23.21 -24.64
CA ALA A 1039 -23.56 -23.37 -25.41
C ALA A 1039 -23.86 -24.23 -26.65
N GLN A 1040 -23.35 -23.85 -27.83
CA GLN A 1040 -23.70 -24.46 -29.10
C GLN A 1040 -22.48 -24.95 -29.88
N VAL A 1041 -22.50 -26.23 -30.28
CA VAL A 1041 -21.55 -26.81 -31.23
C VAL A 1041 -22.22 -27.16 -32.56
N ARG A 1042 -21.46 -27.06 -33.65
CA ARG A 1042 -21.82 -27.60 -34.97
C ARG A 1042 -21.11 -28.94 -35.17
N ALA A 1043 -21.85 -29.97 -35.55
CA ALA A 1043 -21.33 -31.33 -35.73
C ALA A 1043 -21.24 -31.70 -37.22
N SER A 1044 -20.27 -32.54 -37.60
CA SER A 1044 -20.16 -33.08 -38.97
C SER A 1044 -19.24 -34.30 -39.04
N LYS A 1045 -19.61 -35.28 -39.87
CA LYS A 1045 -18.73 -36.41 -40.25
C LYS A 1045 -17.43 -35.94 -40.93
N SER A 1046 -17.45 -34.80 -41.62
CA SER A 1046 -16.27 -34.24 -42.29
C SER A 1046 -15.18 -33.77 -41.31
N LEU A 1047 -15.51 -33.56 -40.04
CA LEU A 1047 -14.55 -33.18 -39.01
C LEU A 1047 -13.75 -34.39 -38.49
N ASN A 1048 -14.21 -35.63 -38.68
CA ASN A 1048 -13.57 -36.82 -38.08
C ASN A 1048 -12.09 -36.92 -38.44
N ALA A 1049 -11.76 -36.80 -39.73
CA ALA A 1049 -10.39 -36.86 -40.24
C ALA A 1049 -9.50 -35.64 -39.89
N MET A 1050 -10.07 -34.61 -39.24
CA MET A 1050 -9.35 -33.43 -38.72
C MET A 1050 -9.02 -33.54 -37.22
N PHE A 1051 -9.67 -34.48 -36.52
CA PHE A 1051 -9.44 -34.82 -35.11
C PHE A 1051 -8.42 -35.97 -34.94
N GLU A 1052 -8.10 -36.68 -36.02
CA GLU A 1052 -7.09 -37.75 -36.03
C GLU A 1052 -5.68 -37.13 -35.94
N LYS A 1053 -4.97 -37.41 -34.84
CA LYS A 1053 -3.56 -37.03 -34.66
C LYS A 1053 -2.71 -37.74 -35.73
N LYS A 1054 -1.85 -36.98 -36.42
CA LYS A 1054 -0.90 -37.45 -37.44
C LYS A 1054 0.52 -37.43 -36.91
#